data_AF-A0A7W4DH03-F1
#
_entry.id   AF-A0A7W4DH03-F1
#
_cell.length_a   1.000
_cell.length_b   1.000
_cell.length_c   1.000
_cell.angle_alpha   90.00
_cell.angle_beta   90.00
_cell.angle_gamma   90.00
#
_symmetry.space_group_name_H-M   'P 1'
#
loop_
_entity.id
_entity.type
_entity.pdbx_description
1 polymer ?
#
loop_
_entity_poly.entity_id
_entity_poly.type
_entity_poly.pdbx_seq_one_letter_code
_entity_poly.pdbx_strand_id
1 'polypeptide(L)'
;MSDPIEFNVSLNEPVNFNLEVGDQGPKGDEGDTGSKGETGDRGEKGDPGTTDYNQLQNKPQLDIYLKKSEANTTTADLLNKINQNTDSINDTKSSLRNYALTSDVNGSISEAKTELNEKISQAETRINNAISQAKIEINGKFTEADNKTSSLDTKFTKLTSDNKADITQLRANLNFTNSALSTHKEQVDKNLDDIKVEQTDQDTLISDILNAFSAESDKGTNLKLNTSATKMLGMTIYGNTEQINYVGKNLINIISKPESNGVNFSITNNNYIKAIGTITQNWATLPFAQFNLAPGVYTLSREGQNNCQLSIDSNTNGNHNIVRLAPNEPSKTFTVSTYETNCYLVYNIAKNTKVDITARIMVELGDTATSYEPYTGGVTNLFDGVSGLPVTVDGLTLKQKDGMIECTGTTTKDNVRFQEKNISDILENNNAYTIYADTATSVLRLTVRLKRKDNNNYEYYNTIDNNVSTFTWNTAVYSEAYIYLVTGEKAFWNGSNSVASRFGLFKGGSFDGNDYAPVGMNKPTFGEIKGVSNTTIYTQNKNLFDTRFGERTINGVSVKTYPDGSFELNGTPTNGFSLTNVFGSKSYVPSGSYKIKAEIISGSVQKIEPSAKFLCVYTIQSSSTGSNSGYIREADIVSGNIKEFTNTVNNPKTDINTPYIWIPYHIENKKAFYSYNNLRMRATLVPNGENTDFVEFKNNSLSASLPMLHKVGNYQDRIYTKDNRWYLEKNTATKILNGSENWIKTAELENIFICQNIINATKNYDDAYFSHFSNIKRYPNIDKTGAIRGDNGTNVAFCMSNIRDIAGLKNWLNQNNVTVLNPINQPITTEITDPAVLAELKKLMGMRTYDGTTNISITGTDLTPEIKVKYMRKIN
;
A
#
# COMPACT_ATOMS: atom_id res chain seq x y z
N MET A 1 -2.40 -76.56 -59.97
CA MET A 1 -1.60 -77.48 -60.81
C MET A 1 -0.81 -78.33 -59.83
N SER A 2 -1.20 -79.60 -59.66
CA SER A 2 -0.53 -80.62 -58.84
C SER A 2 -1.43 -81.86 -58.79
N ASP A 3 -1.49 -82.54 -59.94
CA ASP A 3 -1.70 -83.98 -60.18
C ASP A 3 -2.66 -84.80 -59.28
N PRO A 4 -3.71 -85.42 -59.86
CA PRO A 4 -4.45 -86.50 -59.19
C PRO A 4 -3.67 -87.82 -59.26
N ILE A 5 -3.77 -88.65 -58.22
CA ILE A 5 -3.24 -90.02 -58.23
C ILE A 5 -4.39 -90.98 -58.59
N GLU A 6 -4.36 -91.53 -59.79
CA GLU A 6 -5.14 -92.72 -60.15
C GLU A 6 -4.39 -93.99 -59.74
N PHE A 7 -5.09 -94.96 -59.18
CA PHE A 7 -4.60 -96.34 -59.02
C PHE A 7 -5.29 -97.23 -60.06
N ASN A 8 -4.51 -97.81 -60.97
CA ASN A 8 -5.06 -98.62 -62.07
C ASN A 8 -4.14 -99.80 -62.41
N VAL A 9 -4.29 -100.91 -61.67
CA VAL A 9 -3.72 -102.24 -61.94
C VAL A 9 -4.83 -103.23 -61.55
N SER A 10 -5.55 -103.87 -62.46
CA SER A 10 -5.15 -104.81 -63.53
C SER A 10 -4.91 -106.24 -63.01
N LEU A 11 -5.28 -107.22 -63.83
CA LEU A 11 -5.49 -108.62 -63.48
C LEU A 11 -4.25 -109.51 -63.76
N ASN A 12 -4.29 -110.71 -63.17
CA ASN A 12 -3.49 -111.90 -63.48
C ASN A 12 -1.98 -111.87 -63.15
N GLU A 13 -1.60 -112.66 -62.15
CA GLU A 13 -0.63 -113.75 -62.37
C GLU A 13 -0.94 -114.94 -61.45
N PRO A 14 -0.98 -116.20 -61.93
CA PRO A 14 -1.26 -117.37 -61.11
C PRO A 14 0.02 -118.07 -60.61
N VAL A 15 -0.01 -118.61 -59.40
CA VAL A 15 0.98 -119.61 -58.95
C VAL A 15 0.35 -120.99 -59.06
N ASN A 16 0.81 -121.77 -60.04
CA ASN A 16 0.32 -123.11 -60.31
C ASN A 16 1.47 -124.10 -60.21
N PHE A 17 1.29 -125.20 -59.47
CA PHE A 17 2.15 -126.37 -59.55
C PHE A 17 1.29 -127.64 -59.56
N ASN A 18 1.12 -128.20 -60.76
CA ASN A 18 0.69 -129.58 -60.96
C ASN A 18 1.71 -130.54 -60.30
N LEU A 19 1.23 -131.69 -59.85
CA LEU A 19 1.47 -133.01 -60.47
C LEU A 19 0.15 -133.80 -60.25
N GLU A 20 -0.59 -134.21 -61.30
CA GLU A 20 -0.41 -135.46 -62.07
C GLU A 20 -0.57 -136.73 -61.19
N VAL A 21 -1.23 -137.84 -61.57
CA VAL A 21 -1.95 -138.34 -62.79
C VAL A 21 -2.79 -139.56 -62.31
N GLY A 22 -3.77 -140.18 -62.99
CA GLY A 22 -4.38 -140.09 -64.33
C GLY A 22 -5.54 -141.12 -64.45
N ASP A 23 -5.85 -141.62 -65.65
CA ASP A 23 -7.15 -142.25 -65.97
C ASP A 23 -7.30 -143.78 -65.78
N GLN A 24 -8.57 -144.16 -65.49
CA GLN A 24 -9.29 -145.41 -65.85
C GLN A 24 -8.95 -146.77 -65.18
N GLY A 25 -9.99 -147.44 -64.64
CA GLY A 25 -9.99 -148.85 -64.20
C GLY A 25 -11.42 -149.44 -64.01
N PRO A 26 -11.65 -150.78 -64.13
CA PRO A 26 -13.01 -151.36 -64.19
C PRO A 26 -13.54 -152.13 -62.93
N LYS A 27 -14.87 -152.31 -62.91
CA LYS A 27 -15.78 -153.15 -62.10
C LYS A 27 -15.20 -154.38 -61.31
N GLY A 28 -15.60 -154.53 -60.02
CA GLY A 28 -15.57 -155.80 -59.25
C GLY A 28 -15.98 -155.77 -57.73
N ASP A 29 -17.14 -156.35 -57.41
CA ASP A 29 -17.64 -157.20 -56.27
C ASP A 29 -17.27 -157.04 -54.73
N GLU A 30 -18.32 -156.86 -53.88
CA GLU A 30 -18.72 -157.44 -52.54
C GLU A 30 -17.93 -157.30 -51.16
N GLY A 31 -18.63 -157.14 -49.98
CA GLY A 31 -18.10 -157.23 -48.58
C GLY A 31 -18.92 -156.59 -47.38
N ASP A 32 -18.80 -157.06 -46.09
CA ASP A 32 -19.89 -157.07 -45.03
C ASP A 32 -19.63 -156.64 -43.51
N THR A 33 -20.66 -156.11 -42.78
CA THR A 33 -21.16 -156.26 -41.33
C THR A 33 -20.42 -155.95 -39.93
N GLY A 34 -21.12 -155.47 -38.83
CA GLY A 34 -20.72 -155.48 -37.34
C GLY A 34 -21.49 -154.60 -36.24
N SER A 35 -21.51 -154.87 -34.87
CA SER A 35 -22.14 -154.01 -33.75
C SER A 35 -22.00 -154.35 -32.17
N LYS A 36 -22.47 -153.46 -31.23
CA LYS A 36 -22.94 -153.54 -29.75
C LYS A 36 -22.05 -153.20 -28.45
N GLY A 37 -22.66 -152.63 -27.33
CA GLY A 37 -22.15 -152.47 -25.89
C GLY A 37 -23.16 -151.91 -24.79
N GLU A 38 -22.91 -151.93 -23.43
CA GLU A 38 -23.90 -151.65 -22.29
C GLU A 38 -23.41 -151.08 -20.86
N THR A 39 -24.29 -150.32 -20.13
CA THR A 39 -24.70 -150.15 -18.65
C THR A 39 -23.82 -149.80 -17.37
N GLY A 40 -24.35 -148.94 -16.44
CA GLY A 40 -23.98 -148.64 -14.99
C GLY A 40 -24.75 -147.41 -14.37
N ASP A 41 -24.73 -146.89 -13.10
CA ASP A 41 -24.37 -147.28 -11.67
C ASP A 41 -24.87 -146.19 -10.60
N ARG A 42 -24.84 -146.36 -9.22
CA ARG A 42 -25.17 -145.31 -8.16
C ARG A 42 -24.76 -145.57 -6.65
N GLY A 43 -24.39 -144.49 -5.89
CA GLY A 43 -24.71 -144.27 -4.43
C GLY A 43 -23.75 -143.37 -3.59
N GLU A 44 -24.01 -142.84 -2.37
CA GLU A 44 -25.27 -142.51 -1.61
C GLU A 44 -25.18 -141.33 -0.56
N LYS A 45 -24.82 -141.51 0.75
CA LYS A 45 -25.35 -140.65 1.87
C LYS A 45 -24.48 -140.50 3.18
N GLY A 46 -24.74 -139.45 4.00
CA GLY A 46 -24.26 -139.22 5.39
C GLY A 46 -25.29 -138.58 6.37
N ASP A 47 -24.89 -138.28 7.61
CA ASP A 47 -25.77 -138.09 8.81
C ASP A 47 -26.29 -136.66 9.15
N PRO A 48 -27.32 -136.51 10.03
CA PRO A 48 -28.15 -135.30 10.13
C PRO A 48 -27.89 -134.35 11.32
N GLY A 49 -28.23 -133.07 11.13
CA GLY A 49 -28.45 -132.08 12.20
C GLY A 49 -29.94 -131.71 12.33
N THR A 50 -30.46 -131.57 13.55
CA THR A 50 -31.90 -131.47 13.84
C THR A 50 -32.49 -130.06 13.71
N THR A 51 -32.39 -129.49 12.51
CA THR A 51 -33.24 -128.38 12.05
C THR A 51 -34.48 -128.97 11.35
N ASP A 52 -35.63 -128.28 11.35
CA ASP A 52 -36.90 -128.79 10.77
C ASP A 52 -36.76 -129.20 9.28
N TYR A 53 -37.56 -130.13 8.77
CA TYR A 53 -37.57 -130.50 7.34
C TYR A 53 -38.12 -129.40 6.41
N ASN A 54 -39.00 -128.54 6.92
CA ASN A 54 -39.35 -127.27 6.28
C ASN A 54 -38.18 -126.27 6.30
N GLN A 55 -37.03 -126.77 6.76
CA GLN A 55 -35.69 -126.25 6.74
C GLN A 55 -34.62 -127.37 6.19
N LEU A 56 -34.93 -128.58 5.49
CA LEU A 56 -34.06 -129.81 4.97
C LEU A 56 -34.33 -130.76 3.61
N GLN A 57 -34.12 -132.16 3.50
CA GLN A 57 -33.66 -133.04 2.27
C GLN A 57 -34.15 -134.58 1.81
N ASN A 58 -33.40 -135.55 1.14
CA ASN A 58 -33.88 -136.72 0.18
C ASN A 58 -33.49 -138.33 0.21
N LYS A 59 -33.71 -139.24 -0.85
CA LYS A 59 -33.96 -140.80 -0.87
C LYS A 59 -33.57 -141.82 -2.13
N PRO A 60 -33.65 -143.25 -2.12
CA PRO A 60 -33.26 -144.33 -3.18
C PRO A 60 -34.04 -145.77 -3.44
N GLN A 61 -33.74 -146.68 -4.47
CA GLN A 61 -34.34 -148.08 -4.85
C GLN A 61 -33.57 -149.15 -5.83
N LEU A 62 -33.92 -150.51 -6.00
CA LEU A 62 -33.35 -151.67 -6.91
C LEU A 62 -34.26 -152.98 -7.27
N ASP A 63 -33.95 -153.95 -8.24
CA ASP A 63 -34.64 -155.33 -8.60
C ASP A 63 -33.96 -156.41 -9.63
N ILE A 64 -34.53 -157.66 -9.93
CA ILE A 64 -34.55 -158.69 -11.12
C ILE A 64 -33.83 -160.15 -11.25
N TYR A 65 -34.38 -161.18 -12.05
CA TYR A 65 -33.77 -162.34 -12.93
C TYR A 65 -34.40 -163.85 -13.05
N LEU A 66 -34.25 -164.67 -14.18
CA LEU A 66 -34.67 -166.16 -14.40
C LEU A 66 -34.15 -166.99 -15.71
N LYS A 67 -34.21 -168.38 -15.87
CA LYS A 67 -33.86 -169.27 -17.11
C LYS A 67 -34.19 -170.86 -17.20
N LYS A 68 -34.07 -171.66 -18.34
CA LYS A 68 -34.04 -173.21 -18.51
C LYS A 68 -34.10 -173.94 -19.96
N SER A 69 -34.75 -175.15 -20.18
CA SER A 69 -34.22 -176.47 -20.82
C SER A 69 -34.69 -177.15 -22.21
N GLU A 70 -34.36 -178.46 -22.52
CA GLU A 70 -34.08 -179.17 -23.85
C GLU A 70 -34.87 -180.49 -24.36
N ALA A 71 -34.39 -181.33 -25.35
CA ALA A 71 -35.11 -182.31 -26.28
C ALA A 71 -34.64 -183.85 -26.50
N ASN A 72 -35.11 -184.63 -27.54
CA ASN A 72 -35.10 -186.17 -27.71
C ASN A 72 -35.30 -186.77 -29.21
N THR A 73 -35.80 -188.04 -29.51
CA THR A 73 -36.86 -188.32 -30.56
C THR A 73 -36.51 -188.68 -32.06
N THR A 74 -35.32 -189.23 -32.32
CA THR A 74 -34.60 -188.93 -33.58
C THR A 74 -34.95 -189.69 -34.90
N THR A 75 -35.55 -190.88 -34.95
CA THR A 75 -35.89 -191.52 -36.26
C THR A 75 -37.28 -191.13 -36.78
N ALA A 76 -38.22 -190.86 -35.86
CA ALA A 76 -39.42 -190.10 -36.20
C ALA A 76 -39.02 -188.69 -36.64
N ASP A 77 -38.06 -188.06 -35.94
CA ASP A 77 -37.43 -186.85 -36.45
C ASP A 77 -36.76 -187.04 -37.82
N LEU A 78 -36.30 -188.22 -38.27
CA LEU A 78 -35.60 -188.29 -39.56
C LEU A 78 -36.57 -188.11 -40.74
N LEU A 79 -37.75 -188.73 -40.70
CA LEU A 79 -38.79 -188.48 -41.70
C LEU A 79 -39.46 -187.12 -41.48
N ASN A 80 -39.67 -186.71 -40.22
CA ASN A 80 -40.15 -185.38 -39.89
C ASN A 80 -39.13 -184.28 -40.26
N LYS A 81 -37.81 -184.55 -40.24
CA LYS A 81 -36.74 -183.65 -40.73
C LYS A 81 -36.62 -183.68 -42.24
N ILE A 82 -37.02 -184.73 -42.95
CA ILE A 82 -37.10 -184.66 -44.41
C ILE A 82 -38.28 -183.78 -44.84
N ASN A 83 -39.43 -183.90 -44.17
CA ASN A 83 -40.57 -183.02 -44.42
C ASN A 83 -40.29 -181.59 -43.90
N GLN A 84 -39.86 -181.42 -42.64
CA GLN A 84 -39.42 -180.13 -42.10
C GLN A 84 -38.20 -179.54 -42.83
N ASN A 85 -37.34 -180.31 -43.51
CA ASN A 85 -36.32 -179.73 -44.40
C ASN A 85 -36.90 -179.35 -45.75
N THR A 86 -37.96 -180.00 -46.23
CA THR A 86 -38.68 -179.56 -47.43
C THR A 86 -39.45 -178.27 -47.13
N ASP A 87 -40.14 -178.22 -46.00
CA ASP A 87 -40.83 -177.04 -45.49
C ASP A 87 -39.82 -175.95 -45.12
N SER A 88 -38.72 -176.26 -44.42
CA SER A 88 -37.65 -175.30 -44.09
C SER A 88 -36.86 -174.84 -45.31
N ILE A 89 -36.70 -175.64 -46.38
CA ILE A 89 -36.15 -175.13 -47.65
C ILE A 89 -37.14 -174.15 -48.28
N ASN A 90 -38.46 -174.37 -48.18
CA ASN A 90 -39.48 -173.45 -48.71
C ASN A 90 -39.70 -172.20 -47.83
N ASP A 91 -39.61 -172.33 -46.50
CA ASP A 91 -39.70 -171.24 -45.52
C ASP A 91 -38.40 -170.46 -45.42
N THR A 92 -37.23 -171.09 -45.60
CA THR A 92 -35.95 -170.38 -45.80
C THR A 92 -35.98 -169.65 -47.14
N LYS A 93 -36.49 -170.27 -48.22
CA LYS A 93 -36.71 -169.58 -49.51
C LYS A 93 -37.78 -168.49 -49.46
N SER A 94 -38.65 -168.48 -48.45
CA SER A 94 -39.64 -167.43 -48.23
C SER A 94 -39.18 -166.38 -47.21
N SER A 95 -38.30 -166.73 -46.28
CA SER A 95 -37.72 -165.82 -45.27
C SER A 95 -36.48 -165.09 -45.79
N LEU A 96 -35.67 -165.73 -46.66
CA LEU A 96 -34.68 -165.05 -47.49
C LEU A 96 -35.33 -164.09 -48.51
N ARG A 97 -36.65 -164.21 -48.74
CA ARG A 97 -37.45 -163.24 -49.50
C ARG A 97 -37.91 -162.04 -48.67
N ASN A 98 -37.70 -162.06 -47.34
CA ASN A 98 -38.01 -160.97 -46.41
C ASN A 98 -36.78 -160.15 -45.98
N TYR A 99 -35.60 -160.44 -46.53
CA TYR A 99 -34.49 -159.48 -46.57
C TYR A 99 -34.58 -158.69 -47.88
N ALA A 100 -34.36 -157.38 -47.80
CA ALA A 100 -34.78 -156.43 -48.82
C ALA A 100 -34.16 -156.69 -50.20
N LEU A 101 -34.97 -156.51 -51.25
CA LEU A 101 -34.47 -156.52 -52.62
C LEU A 101 -33.53 -155.33 -52.83
N THR A 102 -32.57 -155.46 -53.75
CA THR A 102 -31.66 -154.37 -54.14
C THR A 102 -32.41 -153.18 -54.76
N SER A 103 -33.67 -153.34 -55.17
CA SER A 103 -34.57 -152.24 -55.53
C SER A 103 -34.91 -151.34 -54.35
N ASP A 104 -35.17 -151.93 -53.18
CA ASP A 104 -35.84 -151.26 -52.07
C ASP A 104 -34.82 -150.45 -51.26
N VAL A 105 -33.61 -151.01 -51.10
CA VAL A 105 -32.46 -150.29 -50.55
C VAL A 105 -32.08 -149.09 -51.42
N ASN A 106 -32.08 -149.23 -52.75
CA ASN A 106 -31.86 -148.10 -53.66
C ASN A 106 -33.03 -147.09 -53.64
N GLY A 107 -34.26 -147.57 -53.44
CA GLY A 107 -35.44 -146.73 -53.21
C GLY A 107 -35.27 -145.82 -52.00
N SER A 108 -35.06 -146.40 -50.82
CA SER A 108 -34.88 -145.62 -49.58
C SER A 108 -33.59 -144.77 -49.57
N ILE A 109 -32.53 -145.18 -50.27
CA ILE A 109 -31.36 -144.30 -50.50
C ILE A 109 -31.74 -143.11 -51.38
N SER A 110 -32.57 -143.30 -52.42
CA SER A 110 -33.06 -142.21 -53.27
C SER A 110 -34.01 -141.28 -52.51
N GLU A 111 -34.89 -141.82 -51.66
CA GLU A 111 -35.78 -141.04 -50.79
C GLU A 111 -34.97 -140.23 -49.77
N ALA A 112 -34.04 -140.86 -49.04
CA ALA A 112 -33.18 -140.17 -48.07
C ALA A 112 -32.28 -139.11 -48.73
N LYS A 113 -31.79 -139.35 -49.96
CA LYS A 113 -31.04 -138.36 -50.74
C LYS A 113 -31.91 -137.20 -51.21
N THR A 114 -33.19 -137.46 -51.51
CA THR A 114 -34.17 -136.43 -51.84
C THR A 114 -34.51 -135.59 -50.61
N GLU A 115 -34.83 -136.23 -49.48
CA GLU A 115 -35.12 -135.55 -48.21
C GLU A 115 -33.92 -134.74 -47.69
N LEU A 116 -32.69 -135.24 -47.89
CA LEU A 116 -31.46 -134.49 -47.58
C LEU A 116 -31.30 -133.27 -48.47
N ASN A 117 -31.53 -133.39 -49.79
CA ASN A 117 -31.49 -132.25 -50.71
C ASN A 117 -32.58 -131.22 -50.39
N GLU A 118 -33.80 -131.64 -50.05
CA GLU A 118 -34.86 -130.73 -49.59
C GLU A 118 -34.47 -130.02 -48.29
N LYS A 119 -33.87 -130.73 -47.31
CA LYS A 119 -33.34 -130.12 -46.08
C LYS A 119 -32.22 -129.12 -46.36
N ILE A 120 -31.35 -129.39 -47.35
CA ILE A 120 -30.31 -128.47 -47.81
C ILE A 120 -30.96 -127.22 -48.43
N SER A 121 -31.85 -127.34 -49.41
CA SER A 121 -32.49 -126.16 -50.02
C SER A 121 -33.41 -125.38 -49.07
N GLN A 122 -34.01 -126.04 -48.07
CA GLN A 122 -34.67 -125.34 -46.96
C GLN A 122 -33.68 -124.58 -46.07
N ALA A 123 -32.50 -125.14 -45.79
CA ALA A 123 -31.45 -124.45 -45.04
C ALA A 123 -30.87 -123.26 -45.82
N GLU A 124 -30.56 -123.43 -47.11
CA GLU A 124 -30.14 -122.37 -48.03
C GLU A 124 -31.19 -121.23 -48.08
N THR A 125 -32.47 -121.58 -48.21
CA THR A 125 -33.57 -120.60 -48.19
C THR A 125 -33.63 -119.83 -46.87
N ARG A 126 -33.49 -120.51 -45.72
CA ARG A 126 -33.46 -119.86 -44.40
C ARG A 126 -32.25 -118.94 -44.24
N ILE A 127 -31.07 -119.38 -44.69
CA ILE A 127 -29.82 -118.60 -44.66
C ILE A 127 -29.93 -117.36 -45.56
N ASN A 128 -30.40 -117.52 -46.80
CA ASN A 128 -30.59 -116.40 -47.72
C ASN A 128 -31.62 -115.38 -47.22
N ASN A 129 -32.70 -115.83 -46.57
CA ASN A 129 -33.67 -114.95 -45.93
C ASN A 129 -33.05 -114.20 -44.73
N ALA A 130 -32.26 -114.88 -43.88
CA ALA A 130 -31.57 -114.25 -42.76
C ALA A 130 -30.52 -113.21 -43.22
N ILE A 131 -29.73 -113.53 -44.25
CA ILE A 131 -28.79 -112.59 -44.88
C ILE A 131 -29.52 -111.38 -45.48
N SER A 132 -30.70 -111.60 -46.08
CA SER A 132 -31.49 -110.52 -46.67
C SER A 132 -32.06 -109.57 -45.60
N GLN A 133 -32.56 -110.12 -44.48
CA GLN A 133 -33.00 -109.31 -43.35
C GLN A 133 -31.85 -108.54 -42.69
N ALA A 134 -30.69 -109.19 -42.47
CA ALA A 134 -29.49 -108.54 -41.95
C ALA A 134 -29.03 -107.38 -42.86
N LYS A 135 -29.08 -107.53 -44.18
CA LYS A 135 -28.79 -106.44 -45.13
C LYS A 135 -29.78 -105.27 -45.01
N ILE A 136 -31.08 -105.55 -44.83
CA ILE A 136 -32.11 -104.51 -44.63
C ILE A 136 -31.86 -103.75 -43.33
N GLU A 137 -31.59 -104.46 -42.23
CA GLU A 137 -31.31 -103.83 -40.93
C GLU A 137 -30.02 -103.01 -40.93
N ILE A 138 -28.95 -103.53 -41.54
CA ILE A 138 -27.67 -102.82 -41.71
C ILE A 138 -27.84 -101.56 -42.58
N ASN A 139 -28.55 -101.63 -43.71
CA ASN A 139 -28.84 -100.45 -44.53
C ASN A 139 -29.73 -99.43 -43.79
N GLY A 140 -30.67 -99.89 -42.95
CA GLY A 140 -31.42 -99.04 -42.04
C GLY A 140 -30.51 -98.31 -41.05
N LYS A 141 -29.51 -99.01 -40.48
CA LYS A 141 -28.52 -98.40 -39.57
C LYS A 141 -27.56 -97.43 -40.24
N PHE A 142 -27.11 -97.69 -41.47
CA PHE A 142 -26.36 -96.71 -42.26
C PHE A 142 -27.21 -95.47 -42.56
N THR A 143 -28.47 -95.64 -42.97
CA THR A 143 -29.41 -94.53 -43.18
C THR A 143 -29.63 -93.72 -41.89
N GLU A 144 -29.72 -94.37 -40.73
CA GLU A 144 -29.82 -93.72 -39.43
C GLU A 144 -28.54 -92.93 -39.06
N ALA A 145 -27.36 -93.42 -39.47
CA ALA A 145 -26.07 -92.76 -39.26
C ALA A 145 -25.88 -91.54 -40.18
N ASP A 146 -26.16 -91.65 -41.48
CA ASP A 146 -26.04 -90.55 -42.44
C ASP A 146 -26.95 -89.37 -42.10
N ASN A 147 -28.17 -89.64 -41.64
CA ASN A 147 -29.10 -88.60 -41.15
C ASN A 147 -28.56 -87.89 -39.89
N LYS A 148 -27.90 -88.61 -38.97
CA LYS A 148 -27.24 -88.01 -37.80
C LYS A 148 -26.02 -87.19 -38.20
N THR A 149 -25.20 -87.68 -39.13
CA THR A 149 -24.03 -86.98 -39.66
C THR A 149 -24.44 -85.69 -40.37
N SER A 150 -25.46 -85.73 -41.22
CA SER A 150 -26.01 -84.55 -41.91
C SER A 150 -26.60 -83.53 -40.91
N SER A 151 -27.24 -83.99 -39.83
CA SER A 151 -27.72 -83.13 -38.74
C SER A 151 -26.57 -82.48 -37.96
N LEU A 152 -25.46 -83.19 -37.75
CA LEU A 152 -24.25 -82.67 -37.12
C LEU A 152 -23.57 -81.63 -38.01
N ASP A 153 -23.38 -81.92 -39.30
CA ASP A 153 -22.78 -81.00 -40.27
C ASP A 153 -23.59 -79.70 -40.42
N THR A 154 -24.92 -79.80 -40.47
CA THR A 154 -25.83 -78.64 -40.42
C THR A 154 -25.62 -77.80 -39.16
N LYS A 155 -25.44 -78.45 -37.99
CA LYS A 155 -25.17 -77.77 -36.71
C LYS A 155 -23.78 -77.13 -36.67
N PHE A 156 -22.75 -77.80 -37.16
CA PHE A 156 -21.38 -77.25 -37.23
C PHE A 156 -21.29 -76.07 -38.22
N THR A 157 -21.94 -76.18 -39.38
CA THR A 157 -22.05 -75.11 -40.36
C THR A 157 -22.77 -73.90 -39.75
N LYS A 158 -23.89 -74.11 -39.06
CA LYS A 158 -24.59 -73.02 -38.35
C LYS A 158 -23.71 -72.40 -37.26
N LEU A 159 -23.13 -73.20 -36.36
CA LEU A 159 -22.26 -72.73 -35.28
C LEU A 159 -21.06 -71.92 -35.81
N THR A 160 -20.51 -72.32 -36.96
CA THR A 160 -19.43 -71.60 -37.65
C THR A 160 -19.91 -70.25 -38.21
N SER A 161 -21.14 -70.18 -38.73
CA SER A 161 -21.76 -68.93 -39.17
C SER A 161 -22.08 -67.99 -38.00
N ASP A 162 -22.68 -68.53 -36.93
CA ASP A 162 -23.07 -67.79 -35.73
C ASP A 162 -21.79 -67.20 -35.05
N ASN A 163 -20.75 -68.02 -34.82
CA ASN A 163 -19.44 -67.56 -34.31
C ASN A 163 -18.78 -66.51 -35.22
N LYS A 164 -18.94 -66.60 -36.54
CA LYS A 164 -18.40 -65.61 -37.50
C LYS A 164 -19.14 -64.28 -37.42
N ALA A 165 -20.46 -64.30 -37.17
CA ALA A 165 -21.24 -63.10 -36.90
C ALA A 165 -20.80 -62.46 -35.57
N ASP A 166 -20.68 -63.24 -34.50
CA ASP A 166 -20.24 -62.75 -33.18
C ASP A 166 -18.83 -62.14 -33.21
N ILE A 167 -17.86 -62.80 -33.86
CA ILE A 167 -16.51 -62.23 -34.06
C ILE A 167 -16.55 -60.93 -34.86
N THR A 168 -17.46 -60.80 -35.83
CA THR A 168 -17.64 -59.57 -36.61
C THR A 168 -18.24 -58.45 -35.76
N GLN A 169 -19.26 -58.75 -34.94
CA GLN A 169 -19.87 -57.80 -34.02
C GLN A 169 -18.91 -57.37 -32.91
N LEU A 170 -18.10 -58.29 -32.36
CA LEU A 170 -17.07 -57.99 -31.37
C LEU A 170 -16.00 -57.06 -31.93
N ARG A 171 -15.58 -57.24 -33.20
CA ARG A 171 -14.68 -56.29 -33.87
C ARG A 171 -15.34 -54.93 -34.11
N ALA A 172 -16.62 -54.89 -34.49
CA ALA A 172 -17.34 -53.63 -34.65
C ALA A 172 -17.45 -52.86 -33.31
N ASN A 173 -17.80 -53.56 -32.23
CA ASN A 173 -17.86 -53.01 -30.88
C ASN A 173 -16.49 -52.52 -30.39
N LEU A 174 -15.43 -53.29 -30.62
CA LEU A 174 -14.06 -52.92 -30.26
C LEU A 174 -13.59 -51.68 -31.04
N ASN A 175 -13.85 -51.62 -32.36
CA ASN A 175 -13.52 -50.46 -33.18
C ASN A 175 -14.32 -49.21 -32.76
N PHE A 176 -15.59 -49.36 -32.41
CA PHE A 176 -16.41 -48.26 -31.87
C PHE A 176 -15.87 -47.77 -30.52
N THR A 177 -15.51 -48.69 -29.62
CA THR A 177 -14.92 -48.35 -28.31
C THR A 177 -13.57 -47.65 -28.46
N ASN A 178 -12.69 -48.14 -29.35
CA ASN A 178 -11.40 -47.53 -29.64
C ASN A 178 -11.55 -46.14 -30.27
N SER A 179 -12.52 -45.95 -31.16
CA SER A 179 -12.84 -44.64 -31.75
C SER A 179 -13.34 -43.67 -30.68
N ALA A 180 -14.32 -44.07 -29.86
CA ALA A 180 -14.85 -43.27 -28.77
C ALA A 180 -13.77 -42.94 -27.71
N LEU A 181 -12.82 -43.85 -27.47
CA LEU A 181 -11.66 -43.62 -26.60
C LEU A 181 -10.65 -42.65 -27.22
N SER A 182 -10.43 -42.68 -28.54
CA SER A 182 -9.62 -41.67 -29.24
C SER A 182 -10.23 -40.29 -29.10
N THR A 183 -11.54 -40.15 -29.39
CA THR A 183 -12.24 -38.86 -29.24
C THR A 183 -12.27 -38.38 -27.78
N HIS A 184 -12.40 -39.27 -26.80
CA HIS A 184 -12.24 -38.90 -25.39
C HIS A 184 -10.81 -38.47 -25.06
N LYS A 185 -9.78 -39.14 -25.61
CA LYS A 185 -8.40 -38.71 -25.44
C LYS A 185 -8.16 -37.33 -26.07
N GLU A 186 -8.60 -37.10 -27.31
CA GLU A 186 -8.50 -35.82 -28.00
C GLU A 186 -9.19 -34.69 -27.20
N GLN A 187 -10.37 -34.96 -26.62
CA GLN A 187 -11.06 -34.02 -25.75
C GLN A 187 -10.34 -33.79 -24.40
N VAL A 188 -9.74 -34.83 -23.80
CA VAL A 188 -8.96 -34.72 -22.56
C VAL A 188 -7.64 -33.97 -22.79
N ASP A 189 -6.93 -34.27 -23.88
CA ASP A 189 -5.71 -33.57 -24.28
C ASP A 189 -6.01 -32.09 -24.53
N LYS A 190 -7.11 -31.78 -25.26
CA LYS A 190 -7.57 -30.41 -25.45
C LYS A 190 -7.91 -29.73 -24.12
N ASN A 191 -8.70 -30.36 -23.25
CA ASN A 191 -9.04 -29.79 -21.95
C ASN A 191 -7.78 -29.51 -21.11
N LEU A 192 -6.75 -30.36 -21.21
CA LEU A 192 -5.46 -30.16 -20.56
C LEU A 192 -4.67 -28.99 -21.15
N ASP A 193 -4.79 -28.70 -22.45
CA ASP A 193 -4.20 -27.53 -23.08
C ASP A 193 -4.97 -26.24 -22.75
N ASP A 194 -6.30 -26.27 -22.79
CA ASP A 194 -7.16 -25.15 -22.37
C ASP A 194 -6.87 -24.77 -20.89
N ILE A 195 -6.70 -25.76 -19.99
CA ILE A 195 -6.30 -25.53 -18.59
C ILE A 195 -4.90 -24.91 -18.46
N LYS A 196 -3.93 -25.25 -19.33
CA LYS A 196 -2.59 -24.61 -19.31
C LYS A 196 -2.67 -23.14 -19.73
N VAL A 197 -3.57 -22.79 -20.65
CA VAL A 197 -3.82 -21.40 -21.03
C VAL A 197 -4.44 -20.64 -19.86
N GLU A 198 -5.51 -21.16 -19.25
CA GLU A 198 -6.12 -20.54 -18.05
C GLU A 198 -5.12 -20.38 -16.90
N GLN A 199 -4.23 -21.35 -16.69
CA GLN A 199 -3.17 -21.25 -15.68
C GLN A 199 -2.11 -20.19 -16.04
N THR A 200 -1.74 -20.08 -17.32
CA THR A 200 -0.79 -19.05 -17.79
C THR A 200 -1.37 -17.65 -17.66
N ASP A 201 -2.66 -17.47 -17.95
CA ASP A 201 -3.39 -16.22 -17.76
C ASP A 201 -3.51 -15.86 -16.27
N GLN A 202 -3.75 -16.85 -15.39
CA GLN A 202 -3.75 -16.66 -13.94
C GLN A 202 -2.37 -16.29 -13.39
N ASP A 203 -1.30 -16.98 -13.79
CA ASP A 203 0.07 -16.67 -13.38
C ASP A 203 0.51 -15.28 -13.88
N THR A 204 0.08 -14.88 -15.09
CA THR A 204 0.27 -13.52 -15.63
C THR A 204 -0.48 -12.48 -14.80
N LEU A 205 -1.76 -12.72 -14.51
CA LEU A 205 -2.57 -11.82 -13.66
C LEU A 205 -1.99 -11.70 -12.24
N ILE A 206 -1.45 -12.79 -11.66
CA ILE A 206 -0.77 -12.77 -10.36
C ILE A 206 0.53 -11.93 -10.44
N SER A 207 1.32 -12.11 -11.50
CA SER A 207 2.51 -11.29 -11.77
C SER A 207 2.17 -9.81 -11.87
N ASP A 208 1.14 -9.45 -12.63
CA ASP A 208 0.71 -8.05 -12.80
C ASP A 208 0.13 -7.45 -11.51
N ILE A 209 -0.61 -8.23 -10.72
CA ILE A 209 -1.05 -7.83 -9.37
C ILE A 209 0.15 -7.54 -8.46
N LEU A 210 1.19 -8.39 -8.48
CA LEU A 210 2.41 -8.18 -7.70
C LEU A 210 3.19 -6.94 -8.19
N ASN A 211 3.33 -6.76 -9.50
CA ASN A 211 3.99 -5.60 -10.13
C ASN A 211 3.22 -4.28 -9.94
N ALA A 212 1.90 -4.35 -9.68
CA ALA A 212 1.06 -3.19 -9.40
C ALA A 212 1.33 -2.56 -8.02
N PHE A 213 1.87 -3.30 -7.06
CA PHE A 213 2.29 -2.73 -5.77
C PHE A 213 3.56 -1.89 -5.95
N SER A 214 3.45 -0.57 -5.76
CA SER A 214 4.62 0.29 -5.94
C SER A 214 5.69 0.02 -4.87
N ALA A 215 6.95 0.21 -5.25
CA ALA A 215 7.96 0.63 -4.30
C ALA A 215 7.53 1.94 -3.62
N GLU A 216 8.03 2.22 -2.43
CA GLU A 216 7.83 3.53 -1.82
C GLU A 216 8.51 4.60 -2.70
N SER A 217 7.92 5.79 -2.78
CA SER A 217 8.56 6.94 -3.45
C SER A 217 9.88 7.30 -2.78
N ASP A 218 10.69 8.12 -3.45
CA ASP A 218 11.69 8.89 -2.73
C ASP A 218 11.04 9.80 -1.67
N LYS A 219 11.84 10.28 -0.73
CA LYS A 219 11.42 11.19 0.34
C LYS A 219 11.70 12.64 -0.09
N GLY A 220 10.73 13.52 0.07
CA GLY A 220 10.89 14.94 -0.26
C GLY A 220 9.65 15.76 0.05
N THR A 221 9.67 17.07 -0.22
CA THR A 221 8.49 17.95 -0.07
C THR A 221 7.52 17.84 -1.26
N ASN A 222 8.03 17.37 -2.40
CA ASN A 222 7.36 17.26 -3.68
C ASN A 222 7.66 15.90 -4.33
N LEU A 223 6.62 15.17 -4.70
CA LEU A 223 6.70 13.82 -5.25
C LEU A 223 5.93 13.75 -6.56
N LYS A 224 6.55 13.12 -7.58
CA LYS A 224 5.96 12.94 -8.90
C LYS A 224 5.75 11.46 -9.19
N LEU A 225 4.50 11.05 -9.35
CA LEU A 225 4.12 9.67 -9.66
C LEU A 225 3.79 9.58 -11.15
N ASN A 226 4.70 8.98 -11.94
CA ASN A 226 4.65 8.93 -13.40
C ASN A 226 3.87 7.72 -13.95
N THR A 227 2.90 7.23 -13.19
CA THR A 227 2.06 6.08 -13.57
C THR A 227 0.64 6.37 -13.14
N SER A 228 -0.33 6.06 -14.00
CA SER A 228 -1.72 5.91 -13.58
C SER A 228 -1.76 5.03 -12.34
N ALA A 229 -2.29 5.56 -11.25
CA ALA A 229 -2.34 4.87 -9.97
C ALA A 229 -3.74 5.04 -9.39
N THR A 230 -4.26 4.00 -8.73
CA THR A 230 -5.68 3.91 -8.38
C THR A 230 -5.97 4.28 -6.93
N LYS A 231 -4.99 4.09 -6.03
CA LYS A 231 -5.14 4.24 -4.58
C LYS A 231 -3.78 4.44 -3.88
N MET A 232 -3.76 5.28 -2.86
CA MET A 232 -2.71 5.30 -1.84
C MET A 232 -2.74 4.02 -0.98
N LEU A 233 -1.59 3.39 -0.76
CA LEU A 233 -1.41 2.18 0.04
C LEU A 233 -0.65 2.41 1.34
N GLY A 234 0.19 3.44 1.39
CA GLY A 234 0.81 3.89 2.63
C GLY A 234 1.38 5.30 2.49
N MET A 235 1.63 5.95 3.63
CA MET A 235 2.23 7.27 3.69
C MET A 235 3.10 7.42 4.94
N THR A 236 4.16 8.22 4.84
CA THR A 236 4.93 8.73 5.98
C THR A 236 5.09 10.24 5.85
N ILE A 237 4.82 10.97 6.91
CA ILE A 237 5.09 12.41 7.06
C ILE A 237 6.20 12.54 8.10
N TYR A 238 7.24 13.32 7.79
CA TYR A 238 8.43 13.50 8.62
C TYR A 238 8.50 14.89 9.24
N GLY A 239 8.99 14.95 10.48
CA GLY A 239 9.22 16.19 11.22
C GLY A 239 10.36 17.04 10.67
N ASN A 240 10.38 18.30 11.06
CA ASN A 240 11.41 19.27 10.71
C ASN A 240 11.54 20.28 11.84
N THR A 241 12.67 20.96 11.96
CA THR A 241 12.93 21.88 13.10
C THR A 241 13.73 23.10 12.69
N GLU A 242 13.36 24.23 13.30
CA GLU A 242 14.05 25.50 13.22
C GLU A 242 14.17 26.08 14.64
N GLN A 243 15.25 26.82 14.91
CA GLN A 243 15.42 27.62 16.13
C GLN A 243 15.44 29.09 15.73
N ILE A 244 14.44 29.86 16.18
CA ILE A 244 14.31 31.30 15.88
C ILE A 244 14.69 32.10 17.12
N ASN A 245 15.60 33.07 17.00
CA ASN A 245 15.92 34.00 18.09
C ASN A 245 15.15 35.32 17.91
N TYR A 246 14.61 35.84 19.01
CA TYR A 246 13.96 37.15 19.06
C TYR A 246 14.84 38.17 19.78
N VAL A 247 14.93 39.36 19.20
CA VAL A 247 15.71 40.51 19.71
C VAL A 247 14.85 41.47 20.53
N GLY A 248 13.52 41.27 20.53
CA GLY A 248 12.59 41.88 21.49
C GLY A 248 11.98 43.22 21.07
N LYS A 249 12.10 43.65 19.81
CA LYS A 249 11.57 44.94 19.36
C LYS A 249 10.06 45.05 19.41
N ASN A 250 9.32 43.94 19.38
CA ASN A 250 7.85 44.01 19.40
C ASN A 250 7.35 44.42 20.79
N LEU A 251 6.93 45.68 20.93
CA LEU A 251 6.57 46.34 22.18
C LEU A 251 5.20 45.91 22.75
N ILE A 252 4.35 45.21 21.99
CA ILE A 252 2.93 45.04 22.31
C ILE A 252 2.57 43.61 22.74
N ASN A 253 2.32 43.44 24.04
CA ASN A 253 1.97 42.14 24.63
C ASN A 253 0.55 41.69 24.26
N ILE A 254 0.40 40.44 23.81
CA ILE A 254 -0.89 39.81 23.52
C ILE A 254 -1.53 39.33 24.83
N ILE A 255 -2.84 39.56 25.01
CA ILE A 255 -3.59 39.14 26.19
C ILE A 255 -4.80 38.28 25.83
N SER A 256 -5.30 37.50 26.81
CA SER A 256 -6.59 36.83 26.65
C SER A 256 -7.72 37.86 26.65
N LYS A 257 -8.36 38.05 25.49
CA LYS A 257 -9.57 38.86 25.33
C LYS A 257 -10.50 38.14 24.35
N PRO A 258 -11.60 37.52 24.80
CA PRO A 258 -12.40 36.63 23.95
C PRO A 258 -13.20 37.39 22.88
N GLU A 259 -13.63 38.63 23.16
CA GLU A 259 -14.57 39.38 22.32
C GLU A 259 -14.29 40.89 22.39
N SER A 260 -14.62 41.61 21.30
CA SER A 260 -14.84 43.07 21.32
C SER A 260 -15.79 43.48 20.20
N ASN A 261 -16.90 44.14 20.54
CA ASN A 261 -17.84 44.75 19.59
C ASN A 261 -18.30 43.81 18.45
N GLY A 262 -18.74 42.60 18.78
CA GLY A 262 -19.26 41.59 17.86
C GLY A 262 -18.20 40.74 17.15
N VAL A 263 -16.92 40.93 17.49
CA VAL A 263 -15.79 40.18 16.93
C VAL A 263 -15.14 39.36 18.04
N ASN A 264 -15.11 38.05 17.87
CA ASN A 264 -14.40 37.12 18.75
C ASN A 264 -12.94 37.03 18.31
N PHE A 265 -12.02 36.96 19.27
CA PHE A 265 -10.60 36.78 19.01
C PHE A 265 -10.12 35.43 19.53
N SER A 266 -9.28 34.78 18.73
CA SER A 266 -8.55 33.57 19.09
C SER A 266 -7.10 33.73 18.65
N ILE A 267 -6.17 33.20 19.44
CA ILE A 267 -4.74 33.22 19.13
C ILE A 267 -4.39 31.82 18.63
N THR A 268 -3.85 31.69 17.42
CA THR A 268 -3.34 30.41 16.94
C THR A 268 -1.89 30.23 17.37
N ASN A 269 -1.34 29.02 17.13
CA ASN A 269 0.11 28.81 17.14
C ASN A 269 0.81 29.95 16.37
N ASN A 270 1.98 30.39 16.86
CA ASN A 270 2.81 31.45 16.27
C ASN A 270 2.22 32.87 16.30
N ASN A 271 1.33 33.14 17.26
CA ASN A 271 0.87 34.49 17.63
C ASN A 271 0.08 35.23 16.53
N TYR A 272 -0.48 34.50 15.56
CA TYR A 272 -1.52 35.02 14.68
C TYR A 272 -2.83 35.19 15.46
N ILE A 273 -3.35 36.41 15.44
CA ILE A 273 -4.66 36.75 15.99
C ILE A 273 -5.69 36.51 14.90
N LYS A 274 -6.60 35.56 15.13
CA LYS A 274 -7.77 35.31 14.29
C LYS A 274 -9.00 35.98 14.89
N ALA A 275 -9.50 36.99 14.18
CA ALA A 275 -10.68 37.78 14.50
C ALA A 275 -11.86 37.33 13.63
N ILE A 276 -12.94 36.81 14.24
CA ILE A 276 -14.15 36.34 13.54
C ILE A 276 -15.42 36.93 14.16
N GLY A 277 -16.30 37.50 13.34
CA GLY A 277 -17.64 37.89 13.80
C GLY A 277 -18.40 38.82 12.86
N THR A 278 -19.28 39.64 13.42
CA THR A 278 -19.99 40.72 12.72
C THR A 278 -19.94 41.96 13.61
N ILE A 279 -19.24 42.98 13.15
CA ILE A 279 -18.88 44.14 13.98
C ILE A 279 -20.14 44.95 14.38
N THR A 280 -20.40 45.10 15.68
CA THR A 280 -21.61 45.78 16.22
C THR A 280 -21.42 47.28 16.42
N GLN A 281 -20.18 47.76 16.35
CA GLN A 281 -19.78 49.17 16.33
C GLN A 281 -18.93 49.45 15.08
N ASN A 282 -18.38 50.66 14.95
CA ASN A 282 -17.45 51.01 13.86
C ASN A 282 -15.98 50.63 14.14
N TRP A 283 -15.72 49.91 15.24
CA TRP A 283 -14.38 49.57 15.72
C TRP A 283 -14.39 48.34 16.63
N ALA A 284 -13.26 47.63 16.75
CA ALA A 284 -13.00 46.64 17.78
C ALA A 284 -11.56 46.73 18.28
N THR A 285 -11.36 46.81 19.60
CA THR A 285 -10.01 46.81 20.20
C THR A 285 -9.47 45.39 20.24
N LEU A 286 -8.26 45.21 19.73
CA LEU A 286 -7.58 43.92 19.59
C LEU A 286 -7.17 43.30 20.96
N PRO A 287 -6.80 42.01 21.00
CA PRO A 287 -6.34 41.31 22.21
C PRO A 287 -4.89 41.68 22.60
N PHE A 288 -4.61 42.96 22.81
CA PHE A 288 -3.32 43.44 23.33
C PHE A 288 -3.49 44.14 24.69
N ALA A 289 -2.46 44.05 25.53
CA ALA A 289 -2.35 44.89 26.72
C ALA A 289 -2.28 46.37 26.33
N GLN A 290 -2.70 47.24 27.23
CA GLN A 290 -2.39 48.66 27.10
C GLN A 290 -0.89 48.89 27.33
N PHE A 291 -0.31 49.78 26.53
CA PHE A 291 1.12 50.07 26.52
C PHE A 291 1.37 51.57 26.48
N ASN A 292 2.60 52.01 26.76
CA ASN A 292 2.99 53.41 26.67
C ASN A 292 4.05 53.58 25.58
N LEU A 293 4.14 54.76 24.97
CA LEU A 293 5.18 55.11 24.00
C LEU A 293 5.91 56.37 24.47
N ALA A 294 7.24 56.31 24.55
CA ALA A 294 8.06 57.48 24.85
C ALA A 294 8.20 58.36 23.58
N PRO A 295 8.67 59.62 23.69
CA PRO A 295 9.02 60.41 22.52
C PRO A 295 10.05 59.68 21.64
N GLY A 296 9.75 59.52 20.35
CA GLY A 296 10.55 58.69 19.43
C GLY A 296 9.89 58.45 18.07
N VAL A 297 10.60 57.76 17.19
CA VAL A 297 10.08 57.28 15.89
C VAL A 297 9.81 55.78 15.99
N TYR A 298 8.64 55.34 15.56
CA TYR A 298 8.15 53.98 15.68
C TYR A 298 7.58 53.48 14.36
N THR A 299 7.58 52.16 14.17
CA THR A 299 6.89 51.51 13.06
C THR A 299 5.80 50.57 13.59
N LEU A 300 4.59 50.69 13.04
CA LEU A 300 3.49 49.73 13.19
C LEU A 300 3.51 48.81 11.96
N SER A 301 3.61 47.50 12.16
CA SER A 301 3.67 46.50 11.09
C SER A 301 2.67 45.37 11.33
N ARG A 302 2.25 44.69 10.24
CA ARG A 302 1.39 43.50 10.30
C ARG A 302 1.70 42.50 9.19
N GLU A 303 1.43 41.24 9.48
CA GLU A 303 1.60 40.11 8.57
C GLU A 303 0.35 39.21 8.59
N GLY A 304 0.00 38.62 7.46
CA GLY A 304 -1.27 37.90 7.25
C GLY A 304 -2.31 38.75 6.51
N GLN A 305 -3.59 38.59 6.86
CA GLN A 305 -4.70 39.31 6.22
C GLN A 305 -4.72 40.79 6.62
N ASN A 306 -4.69 41.68 5.63
CA ASN A 306 -4.50 43.13 5.80
C ASN A 306 -5.68 43.97 5.24
N ASN A 307 -6.83 43.35 4.99
CA ASN A 307 -8.00 43.91 4.30
C ASN A 307 -8.82 44.97 5.09
N CYS A 308 -8.43 45.32 6.31
CA CYS A 308 -9.07 46.33 7.15
C CYS A 308 -8.11 47.48 7.54
N GLN A 309 -8.63 48.55 8.13
CA GLN A 309 -7.82 49.59 8.75
C GLN A 309 -7.45 49.19 10.19
N LEU A 310 -6.18 49.35 10.55
CA LEU A 310 -5.64 49.17 11.89
C LEU A 310 -5.16 50.52 12.43
N SER A 311 -5.37 50.82 13.71
CA SER A 311 -4.80 51.99 14.38
C SER A 311 -4.15 51.68 15.71
N ILE A 312 -3.27 52.58 16.16
CA ILE A 312 -2.96 52.77 17.58
C ILE A 312 -3.66 54.05 18.01
N ASP A 313 -4.46 53.93 19.06
CA ASP A 313 -5.14 55.04 19.73
C ASP A 313 -4.56 55.20 21.14
N SER A 314 -4.60 56.41 21.68
CA SER A 314 -4.01 56.82 22.98
C SER A 314 -5.04 57.52 23.85
N ASN A 315 -4.84 57.49 25.17
CA ASN A 315 -5.71 58.14 26.15
C ASN A 315 -5.08 59.39 26.79
N THR A 316 -3.83 59.74 26.44
CA THR A 316 -3.12 60.91 27.01
C THR A 316 -3.88 62.19 26.73
N ASN A 317 -4.22 62.93 27.78
CA ASN A 317 -5.03 64.16 27.71
C ASN A 317 -6.41 63.97 27.03
N GLY A 318 -6.89 62.72 26.92
CA GLY A 318 -8.13 62.35 26.23
C GLY A 318 -7.90 61.43 25.03
N ASN A 319 -8.96 60.74 24.62
CA ASN A 319 -8.92 59.73 23.56
C ASN A 319 -8.60 60.36 22.20
N HIS A 320 -7.46 59.98 21.61
CA HIS A 320 -7.04 60.43 20.29
C HIS A 320 -6.29 59.33 19.53
N ASN A 321 -6.02 59.54 18.24
CA ASN A 321 -5.37 58.57 17.37
C ASN A 321 -3.90 58.95 17.11
N ILE A 322 -2.99 57.98 17.25
CA ILE A 322 -1.55 58.16 17.02
C ILE A 322 -1.19 57.84 15.56
N VAL A 323 -1.68 56.72 15.04
CA VAL A 323 -1.38 56.26 13.68
C VAL A 323 -2.53 55.45 13.08
N ARG A 324 -2.69 55.50 11.75
CA ARG A 324 -3.61 54.63 10.98
C ARG A 324 -2.90 53.93 9.83
N LEU A 325 -2.92 52.61 9.85
CA LEU A 325 -2.47 51.71 8.80
C LEU A 325 -3.68 51.34 7.93
N ALA A 326 -3.70 51.82 6.69
CA ALA A 326 -4.83 51.69 5.75
C ALA A 326 -5.01 50.24 5.26
N PRO A 327 -6.19 49.85 4.72
CA PRO A 327 -6.37 48.52 4.12
C PRO A 327 -5.29 48.22 3.06
N ASN A 328 -4.74 47.01 3.12
CA ASN A 328 -3.64 46.49 2.32
C ASN A 328 -2.24 47.11 2.59
N GLU A 329 -2.13 48.18 3.40
CA GLU A 329 -0.84 48.73 3.86
C GLU A 329 -0.17 47.74 4.84
N PRO A 330 1.07 47.26 4.61
CA PRO A 330 1.70 46.24 5.46
C PRO A 330 2.34 46.83 6.72
N SER A 331 2.89 48.04 6.63
CA SER A 331 3.54 48.74 7.73
C SER A 331 3.53 50.25 7.53
N LYS A 332 3.62 51.03 8.61
CA LYS A 332 3.67 52.48 8.59
C LYS A 332 4.51 53.03 9.75
N THR A 333 5.39 53.96 9.42
CA THR A 333 6.21 54.69 10.41
C THR A 333 5.50 55.95 10.89
N PHE A 334 5.65 56.27 12.16
CA PHE A 334 5.03 57.42 12.83
C PHE A 334 5.94 57.97 13.93
N THR A 335 5.72 59.24 14.31
CA THR A 335 6.50 59.93 15.34
C THR A 335 5.62 60.22 16.55
N VAL A 336 6.14 59.93 17.73
CA VAL A 336 5.56 60.26 19.03
C VAL A 336 6.35 61.45 19.58
N SER A 337 5.69 62.58 19.84
CA SER A 337 6.33 63.84 20.29
C SER A 337 6.34 64.02 21.81
N THR A 338 5.44 63.33 22.50
CA THR A 338 5.13 63.43 23.95
C THR A 338 5.01 62.03 24.52
N TYR A 339 5.14 61.85 25.84
CA TYR A 339 4.95 60.52 26.43
C TYR A 339 3.47 60.10 26.34
N GLU A 340 3.20 59.05 25.57
CA GLU A 340 1.84 58.55 25.33
C GLU A 340 1.50 57.39 26.27
N THR A 341 0.26 57.40 26.76
CA THR A 341 -0.20 56.60 27.91
C THR A 341 -1.42 55.77 27.58
N ASN A 342 -1.43 54.52 28.08
CA ASN A 342 -2.52 53.57 27.92
C ASN A 342 -2.95 53.37 26.46
N CYS A 343 -1.99 53.38 25.53
CA CYS A 343 -2.20 53.15 24.11
C CYS A 343 -2.78 51.74 23.86
N TYR A 344 -3.60 51.61 22.83
CA TYR A 344 -4.28 50.36 22.47
C TYR A 344 -4.49 50.25 20.96
N LEU A 345 -4.60 49.01 20.45
CA LEU A 345 -4.76 48.73 19.03
C LEU A 345 -6.22 48.48 18.65
N VAL A 346 -6.64 49.03 17.51
CA VAL A 346 -8.04 49.02 17.06
C VAL A 346 -8.16 48.64 15.59
N TYR A 347 -9.02 47.68 15.27
CA TYR A 347 -9.52 47.49 13.91
C TYR A 347 -10.70 48.43 13.68
N ASN A 348 -10.56 49.33 12.72
CA ASN A 348 -11.58 50.29 12.31
C ASN A 348 -12.36 49.67 11.14
N ILE A 349 -13.59 49.23 11.40
CA ILE A 349 -14.42 48.44 10.47
C ILE A 349 -15.87 48.90 10.62
N ALA A 350 -16.53 49.29 9.52
CA ALA A 350 -17.88 49.83 9.54
C ALA A 350 -18.91 48.83 10.13
N LYS A 351 -19.82 49.34 10.97
CA LYS A 351 -20.89 48.56 11.63
C LYS A 351 -21.65 47.63 10.67
N ASN A 352 -21.98 46.44 11.16
CA ASN A 352 -22.63 45.32 10.47
C ASN A 352 -21.75 44.59 9.41
N THR A 353 -20.48 44.95 9.25
CA THR A 353 -19.53 44.21 8.39
C THR A 353 -19.14 42.87 9.02
N LYS A 354 -19.07 41.80 8.21
CA LYS A 354 -18.49 40.51 8.63
C LYS A 354 -16.97 40.59 8.69
N VAL A 355 -16.40 40.03 9.75
CA VAL A 355 -14.95 39.98 9.98
C VAL A 355 -14.50 38.52 9.97
N ASP A 356 -13.51 38.20 9.16
CA ASP A 356 -12.70 36.98 9.21
C ASP A 356 -11.27 37.36 8.79
N ILE A 357 -10.44 37.67 9.78
CA ILE A 357 -9.11 38.27 9.59
C ILE A 357 -8.13 37.56 10.50
N THR A 358 -7.11 36.94 9.92
CA THR A 358 -6.01 36.25 10.60
C THR A 358 -4.72 37.02 10.34
N ALA A 359 -4.19 37.70 11.35
CA ALA A 359 -3.00 38.52 11.23
C ALA A 359 -2.20 38.57 12.54
N ARG A 360 -0.88 38.77 12.43
CA ARG A 360 0.01 39.11 13.56
C ARG A 360 0.50 40.55 13.39
N ILE A 361 0.65 41.27 14.50
CA ILE A 361 0.87 42.72 14.52
C ILE A 361 2.01 43.04 15.48
N MET A 362 2.86 43.97 15.07
CA MET A 362 4.06 44.38 15.79
C MET A 362 4.18 45.91 15.81
N VAL A 363 4.70 46.44 16.92
CA VAL A 363 5.07 47.83 17.07
C VAL A 363 6.52 47.86 17.55
N GLU A 364 7.40 48.50 16.81
CA GLU A 364 8.84 48.52 17.06
C GLU A 364 9.37 49.97 17.09
N LEU A 365 10.39 50.23 17.92
CA LEU A 365 11.12 51.50 17.88
C LEU A 365 12.05 51.50 16.65
N GLY A 366 11.99 52.57 15.86
CA GLY A 366 12.71 52.70 14.60
C GLY A 366 11.83 53.24 13.47
N ASP A 367 12.44 53.46 12.31
CA ASP A 367 11.77 53.94 11.10
C ASP A 367 11.43 52.82 10.09
N THR A 368 11.93 51.61 10.34
CA THR A 368 12.00 50.48 9.41
C THR A 368 11.29 49.27 10.00
N ALA A 369 10.25 48.77 9.31
CA ALA A 369 9.56 47.54 9.68
C ALA A 369 10.51 46.34 9.54
N THR A 370 10.57 45.47 10.56
CA THR A 370 11.32 44.21 10.48
C THR A 370 10.43 42.98 10.59
N SER A 371 11.02 41.79 10.42
CA SER A 371 10.27 40.53 10.46
C SER A 371 9.60 40.33 11.82
N TYR A 372 8.35 39.87 11.81
CA TYR A 372 7.58 39.71 13.05
C TYR A 372 8.30 38.84 14.08
N GLU A 373 8.40 39.38 15.30
CA GLU A 373 8.69 38.64 16.53
C GLU A 373 7.55 38.84 17.55
N PRO A 374 7.29 37.88 18.45
CA PRO A 374 6.34 38.06 19.54
C PRO A 374 6.85 39.09 20.55
N TYR A 375 5.96 39.55 21.44
CA TYR A 375 6.36 40.26 22.64
C TYR A 375 7.15 39.33 23.56
N THR A 376 8.38 39.72 23.92
CA THR A 376 9.36 38.85 24.60
C THR A 376 9.45 39.08 26.12
N GLY A 377 8.76 40.09 26.65
CA GLY A 377 8.69 40.36 28.09
C GLY A 377 9.91 41.10 28.68
N GLY A 378 10.02 41.08 30.01
CA GLY A 378 11.02 41.85 30.75
C GLY A 378 10.64 43.31 30.96
N VAL A 379 11.60 44.10 31.47
CA VAL A 379 11.40 45.51 31.83
C VAL A 379 11.91 46.46 30.74
N THR A 380 11.09 47.42 30.35
CA THR A 380 11.48 48.45 29.37
C THR A 380 12.58 49.35 29.94
N ASN A 381 13.69 49.48 29.23
CA ASN A 381 14.68 50.52 29.51
C ASN A 381 14.10 51.88 29.08
N LEU A 382 14.03 52.83 30.00
CA LEU A 382 13.48 54.17 29.84
C LEU A 382 14.55 55.23 29.51
N PHE A 383 15.84 54.87 29.56
CA PHE A 383 16.94 55.78 29.26
C PHE A 383 17.60 55.42 27.93
N ASP A 384 17.29 56.21 26.89
CA ASP A 384 18.10 56.24 25.68
C ASP A 384 19.44 56.94 25.94
N GLY A 385 20.45 56.14 26.28
CA GLY A 385 21.86 56.56 26.41
C GLY A 385 22.63 56.64 25.08
N VAL A 386 22.03 56.26 23.94
CA VAL A 386 22.70 56.23 22.63
C VAL A 386 22.23 57.33 21.66
N SER A 387 21.11 57.99 21.99
CA SER A 387 20.67 59.30 21.48
C SER A 387 21.81 60.22 21.07
N GLY A 388 21.95 60.47 19.76
CA GLY A 388 22.90 61.46 19.23
C GLY A 388 24.38 61.12 19.48
N LEU A 389 24.74 59.86 19.73
CA LEU A 389 26.13 59.43 19.72
C LEU A 389 26.67 59.33 18.26
N PRO A 390 27.97 59.57 18.03
CA PRO A 390 28.98 59.99 19.00
C PRO A 390 28.84 61.47 19.39
N VAL A 391 29.16 61.79 20.64
CA VAL A 391 29.15 63.16 21.17
C VAL A 391 30.40 63.45 21.98
N THR A 392 30.99 64.63 21.78
CA THR A 392 32.20 65.10 22.48
C THR A 392 31.88 66.28 23.39
N VAL A 393 32.29 66.20 24.65
CA VAL A 393 32.16 67.28 25.66
C VAL A 393 33.49 67.39 26.40
N ASP A 394 34.04 68.60 26.48
CA ASP A 394 35.26 68.91 27.25
C ASP A 394 36.47 67.99 26.95
N GLY A 395 36.60 67.52 25.72
CA GLY A 395 37.68 66.65 25.23
C GLY A 395 37.42 65.14 25.32
N LEU A 396 36.37 64.73 26.05
CA LEU A 396 35.93 63.35 26.15
C LEU A 396 34.80 63.05 25.16
N THR A 397 34.84 61.89 24.53
CA THR A 397 33.86 61.44 23.54
C THR A 397 33.16 60.18 24.01
N LEU A 398 31.82 60.21 24.06
CA LEU A 398 30.99 59.01 24.11
C LEU A 398 30.68 58.55 22.69
N LYS A 399 30.69 57.23 22.47
CA LYS A 399 30.27 56.58 21.23
C LYS A 399 29.69 55.19 21.52
N GLN A 400 28.88 54.65 20.62
CA GLN A 400 28.42 53.27 20.75
C GLN A 400 29.49 52.28 20.24
N LYS A 401 29.65 51.14 20.91
CA LYS A 401 30.54 50.05 20.52
C LYS A 401 30.00 48.73 21.09
N ASP A 402 29.79 47.73 20.23
CA ASP A 402 29.37 46.39 20.63
C ASP A 402 28.12 46.35 21.55
N GLY A 403 27.18 47.26 21.32
CA GLY A 403 25.96 47.44 22.14
C GLY A 403 26.15 48.21 23.46
N MET A 404 27.38 48.52 23.84
CA MET A 404 27.76 49.34 24.99
C MET A 404 28.00 50.80 24.60
N ILE A 405 28.07 51.68 25.60
CA ILE A 405 28.55 53.06 25.47
C ILE A 405 30.02 53.06 25.89
N GLU A 406 30.92 53.41 24.96
CA GLU A 406 32.35 53.58 25.23
C GLU A 406 32.69 55.08 25.37
N CYS A 407 33.34 55.45 26.48
CA CYS A 407 33.94 56.77 26.69
C CYS A 407 35.46 56.73 26.44
N THR A 408 35.97 57.69 25.68
CA THR A 408 37.39 57.81 25.30
C THR A 408 37.83 59.27 25.20
N GLY A 409 39.10 59.56 25.51
CA GLY A 409 39.73 60.87 25.25
C GLY A 409 40.55 61.41 26.43
N THR A 410 40.69 62.74 26.48
CA THR A 410 41.34 63.50 27.55
C THR A 410 40.46 64.64 28.02
N THR A 411 40.59 65.08 29.27
CA THR A 411 39.93 66.32 29.73
C THR A 411 40.75 67.06 30.78
N THR A 412 40.48 68.36 30.92
CA THR A 412 41.00 69.23 31.98
C THR A 412 39.99 69.49 33.10
N LYS A 413 38.78 68.92 33.01
CA LYS A 413 37.68 69.10 33.98
C LYS A 413 37.30 67.78 34.65
N ASP A 414 36.95 67.87 35.92
CA ASP A 414 36.42 66.74 36.69
C ASP A 414 34.90 66.65 36.52
N ASN A 415 34.34 65.43 36.52
CA ASN A 415 32.90 65.16 36.42
C ASN A 415 32.21 65.77 35.18
N VAL A 416 32.79 65.57 33.99
CA VAL A 416 32.18 65.93 32.70
C VAL A 416 30.86 65.17 32.53
N ARG A 417 29.78 65.87 32.16
CA ARG A 417 28.44 65.30 31.97
C ARG A 417 28.10 65.14 30.50
N PHE A 418 27.28 64.13 30.21
CA PHE A 418 26.77 63.80 28.88
C PHE A 418 25.28 63.47 28.94
N GLN A 419 24.55 63.85 27.88
CA GLN A 419 23.13 63.54 27.65
C GLN A 419 22.23 63.83 28.88
N GLU A 420 22.34 65.04 29.45
CA GLU A 420 21.46 65.46 30.54
C GLU A 420 20.03 65.64 30.02
N LYS A 421 19.12 64.75 30.45
CA LYS A 421 17.71 64.69 30.05
C LYS A 421 16.81 64.86 31.28
N ASN A 422 15.74 65.66 31.14
CA ASN A 422 14.63 65.65 32.11
C ASN A 422 13.80 64.39 31.86
N ILE A 423 13.45 63.67 32.92
CA ILE A 423 12.66 62.43 32.89
C ILE A 423 11.38 62.50 33.75
N SER A 424 11.05 63.67 34.30
CA SER A 424 9.90 63.85 35.20
C SER A 424 8.58 63.34 34.61
N ASP A 425 8.40 63.48 33.30
CA ASP A 425 7.17 63.13 32.57
C ASP A 425 7.09 61.65 32.16
N ILE A 426 8.21 60.89 32.25
CA ILE A 426 8.26 59.44 31.95
C ILE A 426 8.29 58.57 33.22
N LEU A 427 8.20 59.20 34.39
CA LEU A 427 8.17 58.55 35.70
C LEU A 427 6.74 58.58 36.27
N GLU A 428 6.17 57.41 36.53
CA GLU A 428 4.85 57.27 37.14
C GLU A 428 4.92 57.62 38.64
N ASN A 429 3.92 58.35 39.12
CA ASN A 429 3.85 58.76 40.52
C ASN A 429 3.79 57.54 41.48
N ASN A 430 4.43 57.66 42.65
CA ASN A 430 4.53 56.63 43.69
C ASN A 430 5.14 55.29 43.24
N ASN A 431 5.95 55.29 42.18
CA ASN A 431 6.65 54.09 41.70
C ASN A 431 8.15 54.13 42.03
N ALA A 432 8.72 52.96 42.29
CA ALA A 432 10.16 52.76 42.42
C ALA A 432 10.82 52.60 41.04
N TYR A 433 12.06 53.05 40.93
CA TYR A 433 12.87 53.03 39.72
C TYR A 433 14.32 52.66 40.06
N THR A 434 14.93 51.83 39.23
CA THR A 434 16.31 51.38 39.37
C THR A 434 17.14 51.84 38.18
N ILE A 435 18.26 52.51 38.42
CA ILE A 435 19.29 52.76 37.39
C ILE A 435 20.36 51.67 37.42
N TYR A 436 20.96 51.41 36.26
CA TYR A 436 21.88 50.30 36.03
C TYR A 436 23.15 50.71 35.26
N ALA A 437 24.26 50.05 35.58
CA ALA A 437 25.48 49.95 34.79
C ALA A 437 26.04 48.51 34.86
N ASP A 438 26.77 48.04 33.83
CA ASP A 438 27.43 46.72 33.89
C ASP A 438 28.48 46.64 35.00
N THR A 439 29.18 47.76 35.24
CA THR A 439 30.29 47.87 36.19
C THR A 439 30.07 49.08 37.09
N ALA A 440 30.10 48.86 38.41
CA ALA A 440 30.16 49.94 39.39
C ALA A 440 31.51 50.67 39.26
N THR A 441 31.50 51.97 38.99
CA THR A 441 32.75 52.75 38.86
C THR A 441 32.54 54.25 39.05
N SER A 442 33.53 54.93 39.61
CA SER A 442 33.59 56.39 39.63
C SER A 442 33.86 57.00 38.25
N VAL A 443 34.46 56.24 37.33
CA VAL A 443 35.06 56.73 36.07
C VAL A 443 34.03 57.19 35.05
N LEU A 444 32.94 56.43 34.87
CA LEU A 444 31.81 56.73 34.00
C LEU A 444 30.58 56.05 34.60
N ARG A 445 29.63 56.84 35.08
CA ARG A 445 28.47 56.37 35.84
C ARG A 445 27.17 57.02 35.39
N LEU A 446 26.09 56.27 35.46
CA LEU A 446 24.74 56.80 35.29
C LEU A 446 24.32 57.46 36.62
N THR A 447 23.73 58.65 36.53
CA THR A 447 23.25 59.41 37.69
C THR A 447 21.84 59.93 37.42
N VAL A 448 20.95 59.78 38.40
CA VAL A 448 19.70 60.52 38.52
C VAL A 448 19.82 61.52 39.67
N ARG A 449 19.44 62.77 39.43
CA ARG A 449 19.19 63.77 40.48
C ARG A 449 17.69 64.04 40.60
N LEU A 450 17.17 64.05 41.83
CA LEU A 450 15.79 64.42 42.15
C LEU A 450 15.79 65.72 42.95
N LYS A 451 15.00 66.71 42.53
CA LYS A 451 14.89 68.01 43.19
C LYS A 451 13.70 68.03 44.15
N ARG A 452 13.95 68.26 45.44
CA ARG A 452 12.91 68.30 46.47
C ARG A 452 12.10 69.60 46.44
N LYS A 453 10.79 69.51 46.70
CA LYS A 453 9.87 70.65 46.78
C LYS A 453 9.95 71.45 48.08
N ASP A 454 10.40 70.84 49.17
CA ASP A 454 10.43 71.46 50.50
C ASP A 454 11.61 72.41 50.71
N ASN A 455 12.76 72.13 50.10
CA ASN A 455 14.00 72.87 50.31
C ASN A 455 14.84 73.15 49.04
N ASN A 456 14.38 72.72 47.85
CA ASN A 456 15.10 72.79 46.57
C ASN A 456 16.46 72.06 46.51
N ASN A 457 16.80 71.23 47.51
CA ASN A 457 18.00 70.40 47.47
C ASN A 457 17.84 69.25 46.46
N TYR A 458 18.98 68.73 46.01
CA TYR A 458 19.04 67.57 45.12
C TYR A 458 19.47 66.31 45.87
N GLU A 459 18.69 65.25 45.73
CA GLU A 459 19.08 63.88 46.08
C GLU A 459 19.70 63.20 44.85
N TYR A 460 20.75 62.39 45.04
CA TYR A 460 21.52 61.79 43.96
C TYR A 460 21.59 60.27 44.09
N TYR A 461 21.14 59.58 43.05
CA TYR A 461 21.19 58.13 42.91
C TYR A 461 22.11 57.82 41.73
N ASN A 462 23.14 57.00 41.92
CA ASN A 462 24.16 56.81 40.89
C ASN A 462 24.92 55.47 41.01
N THR A 463 25.51 55.02 39.91
CA THR A 463 26.16 53.69 39.79
C THR A 463 27.66 53.70 40.12
N ILE A 464 28.08 54.43 41.17
CA ILE A 464 29.49 54.54 41.58
C ILE A 464 29.96 53.31 42.37
N ASP A 465 29.33 53.05 43.52
CA ASP A 465 29.74 51.97 44.44
C ASP A 465 28.99 50.66 44.16
N ASN A 466 27.86 50.74 43.46
CA ASN A 466 26.99 49.62 43.11
C ASN A 466 26.60 49.68 41.62
N ASN A 467 26.41 48.52 41.02
CA ASN A 467 25.98 48.38 39.61
C ASN A 467 24.48 48.70 39.41
N VAL A 468 23.70 48.70 40.50
CA VAL A 468 22.32 49.20 40.56
C VAL A 468 22.16 50.25 41.67
N SER A 469 21.24 51.20 41.47
CA SER A 469 20.81 52.15 42.51
C SER A 469 19.32 52.46 42.35
N THR A 470 18.57 52.45 43.44
CA THR A 470 17.10 52.54 43.43
C THR A 470 16.62 53.85 44.07
N PHE A 471 15.62 54.49 43.44
CA PHE A 471 14.90 55.66 43.96
C PHE A 471 13.38 55.49 43.83
N THR A 472 12.60 56.33 44.51
CA THR A 472 11.14 56.37 44.37
C THR A 472 10.71 57.73 43.83
N TRP A 473 10.01 57.76 42.70
CA TRP A 473 9.40 58.98 42.19
C TRP A 473 8.07 59.23 42.89
N ASN A 474 7.96 60.39 43.54
CA ASN A 474 6.75 60.84 44.21
C ASN A 474 6.57 62.34 43.94
N THR A 475 5.51 62.69 43.21
CA THR A 475 5.24 64.06 42.76
C THR A 475 4.77 64.99 43.88
N ALA A 476 4.48 64.48 45.08
CA ALA A 476 4.31 65.30 46.28
C ALA A 476 5.65 65.74 46.89
N VAL A 477 6.71 64.94 46.73
CA VAL A 477 8.04 65.20 47.31
C VAL A 477 8.97 65.95 46.35
N TYR A 478 8.96 65.58 45.06
CA TYR A 478 9.90 66.10 44.06
C TYR A 478 9.21 66.96 42.99
N SER A 479 9.95 67.91 42.41
CA SER A 479 9.51 68.75 41.28
C SER A 479 10.13 68.33 39.94
N GLU A 480 11.40 67.92 39.95
CA GLU A 480 12.18 67.61 38.75
C GLU A 480 13.02 66.35 38.99
N ALA A 481 13.06 65.47 37.98
CA ALA A 481 14.02 64.38 37.86
C ALA A 481 14.86 64.56 36.60
N TYR A 482 16.19 64.55 36.75
CA TYR A 482 17.13 64.61 35.63
C TYR A 482 18.05 63.39 35.66
N ILE A 483 18.30 62.80 34.49
CA ILE A 483 19.25 61.70 34.29
C ILE A 483 20.39 62.16 33.38
N TYR A 484 21.61 61.69 33.66
CA TYR A 484 22.80 61.95 32.86
C TYR A 484 23.88 60.89 33.09
N LEU A 485 24.75 60.72 32.09
CA LEU A 485 26.05 60.07 32.28
C LEU A 485 27.04 61.11 32.80
N VAL A 486 27.89 60.74 33.77
CA VAL A 486 28.94 61.62 34.31
C VAL A 486 30.24 60.85 34.53
N THR A 487 31.37 61.51 34.30
CA THR A 487 32.69 60.90 34.47
C THR A 487 33.29 61.13 35.87
N GLY A 488 34.42 60.50 36.16
CA GLY A 488 35.21 60.71 37.37
C GLY A 488 36.09 61.96 37.33
N GLU A 489 37.18 61.91 38.09
CA GLU A 489 38.22 62.95 38.08
C GLU A 489 39.03 62.96 36.77
N LYS A 490 39.52 64.14 36.37
CA LYS A 490 40.33 64.30 35.15
C LYS A 490 41.63 63.50 35.15
N ALA A 491 42.16 63.17 36.33
CA ALA A 491 43.36 62.36 36.50
C ALA A 491 43.26 60.97 35.88
N PHE A 492 42.04 60.42 35.75
CA PHE A 492 41.80 59.16 35.04
C PHE A 492 41.88 59.31 33.51
N TRP A 493 41.59 60.50 32.97
CA TRP A 493 41.39 60.74 31.54
C TRP A 493 42.67 61.29 30.88
N ASN A 494 43.70 60.45 30.89
CA ASN A 494 45.05 60.74 30.37
C ASN A 494 45.26 60.38 28.88
N GLY A 495 44.23 59.93 28.17
CA GLY A 495 44.28 59.58 26.75
C GLY A 495 44.58 58.11 26.43
N SER A 496 44.96 57.29 27.41
CA SER A 496 45.12 55.83 27.23
C SER A 496 43.95 55.01 27.78
N ASN A 497 43.09 55.60 28.60
CA ASN A 497 41.99 54.91 29.26
C ASN A 497 40.66 55.01 28.49
N SER A 498 39.86 53.95 28.56
CA SER A 498 38.48 53.90 28.09
C SER A 498 37.60 53.13 29.07
N VAL A 499 36.30 53.42 29.10
CA VAL A 499 35.30 52.60 29.80
C VAL A 499 34.16 52.29 28.85
N ALA A 500 33.79 51.01 28.76
CA ALA A 500 32.61 50.53 28.06
C ALA A 500 31.63 49.92 29.06
N SER A 501 30.35 50.30 28.98
CA SER A 501 29.26 49.73 29.80
C SER A 501 27.92 49.95 29.10
N ARG A 502 26.98 49.02 29.32
CA ARG A 502 25.54 49.25 29.15
C ARG A 502 25.05 50.15 30.29
N PHE A 503 24.01 50.94 30.05
CA PHE A 503 23.43 51.86 31.03
C PHE A 503 21.92 51.96 30.81
N GLY A 504 21.12 51.99 31.88
CA GLY A 504 19.67 52.01 31.75
C GLY A 504 18.91 52.49 32.98
N LEU A 505 17.64 52.80 32.77
CA LEU A 505 16.66 53.21 33.79
C LEU A 505 15.45 52.29 33.67
N PHE A 506 15.09 51.59 34.74
CA PHE A 506 14.05 50.57 34.74
C PHE A 506 13.02 50.86 35.83
N LYS A 507 11.74 50.59 35.55
CA LYS A 507 10.66 50.67 36.55
C LYS A 507 10.73 49.43 37.45
N GLY A 508 10.83 49.63 38.76
CA GLY A 508 11.00 48.57 39.76
C GLY A 508 11.96 48.95 40.87
N GLY A 509 11.84 48.28 42.03
CA GLY A 509 12.73 48.47 43.17
C GLY A 509 14.08 47.74 43.06
N SER A 510 14.22 46.86 42.08
CA SER A 510 15.41 46.06 41.78
C SER A 510 15.49 45.80 40.27
N PHE A 511 16.68 45.39 39.81
CA PHE A 511 16.96 45.06 38.41
C PHE A 511 18.11 44.04 38.31
N ASP A 512 18.04 43.11 37.34
CA ASP A 512 19.12 42.17 37.01
C ASP A 512 19.74 42.56 35.66
N GLY A 513 21.08 42.65 35.61
CA GLY A 513 21.82 42.96 34.38
C GLY A 513 21.65 41.94 33.23
N ASN A 514 21.12 40.76 33.51
CA ASN A 514 20.73 39.77 32.51
C ASN A 514 19.39 40.11 31.82
N ASP A 515 18.54 40.95 32.43
CA ASP A 515 17.27 41.43 31.85
C ASP A 515 17.44 42.70 31.00
N TYR A 516 18.67 43.21 30.86
CA TYR A 516 18.95 44.42 30.10
C TYR A 516 18.61 44.27 28.62
N ALA A 517 17.65 45.07 28.17
CA ALA A 517 17.45 45.45 26.78
C ALA A 517 17.89 46.92 26.56
N PRO A 518 18.37 47.28 25.36
CA PRO A 518 18.44 48.67 24.94
C PRO A 518 17.05 49.33 24.89
N VAL A 519 17.00 50.66 24.87
CA VAL A 519 15.74 51.43 24.76
C VAL A 519 14.91 50.97 23.56
N GLY A 520 13.59 50.88 23.72
CA GLY A 520 12.68 50.47 22.65
C GLY A 520 12.77 48.99 22.24
N MET A 521 13.47 48.16 23.01
CA MET A 521 13.38 46.70 22.95
C MET A 521 12.98 46.14 24.32
N ASN A 522 12.25 45.03 24.28
CA ASN A 522 12.01 44.13 25.40
C ASN A 522 13.23 43.21 25.61
N LYS A 523 13.23 42.45 26.70
CA LYS A 523 14.28 41.45 26.99
C LYS A 523 14.36 40.45 25.82
N PRO A 524 15.51 40.27 25.16
CA PRO A 524 15.63 39.32 24.06
C PRO A 524 15.32 37.89 24.50
N THR A 525 14.28 37.26 23.92
CA THR A 525 14.07 35.82 24.05
C THR A 525 14.76 35.10 22.89
N PHE A 526 15.94 34.57 23.18
CA PHE A 526 16.57 33.60 22.30
C PHE A 526 15.66 32.35 22.13
N GLY A 527 15.65 31.72 20.96
CA GLY A 527 15.17 30.36 20.71
C GLY A 527 13.69 30.02 20.97
N GLU A 528 12.75 30.40 20.09
CA GLU A 528 11.60 29.51 19.86
C GLU A 528 12.09 28.26 19.11
N ILE A 529 11.82 27.07 19.64
CA ILE A 529 12.04 25.79 18.94
C ILE A 529 10.75 25.44 18.19
N LYS A 530 10.83 25.39 16.87
CA LYS A 530 9.69 25.01 16.02
C LYS A 530 9.75 23.55 15.60
N GLY A 531 8.57 22.95 15.47
CA GLY A 531 8.36 21.63 14.89
C GLY A 531 7.27 21.68 13.81
N VAL A 532 7.26 20.68 12.93
CA VAL A 532 6.15 20.47 11.99
C VAL A 532 4.87 20.25 12.77
N SER A 533 3.85 21.06 12.46
CA SER A 533 2.46 20.87 12.87
C SER A 533 1.53 21.38 11.76
N ASN A 534 0.24 21.03 11.83
CA ASN A 534 -0.81 21.54 10.94
C ASN A 534 -0.43 21.50 9.45
N THR A 535 -0.40 20.29 8.88
CA THR A 535 0.06 20.03 7.51
C THR A 535 -1.11 19.97 6.52
N THR A 536 -0.94 20.54 5.33
CA THR A 536 -1.84 20.33 4.20
C THR A 536 -1.12 19.58 3.08
N ILE A 537 -1.76 18.53 2.57
CA ILE A 537 -1.31 17.78 1.40
C ILE A 537 -2.16 18.17 0.20
N TYR A 538 -1.51 18.41 -0.93
CA TYR A 538 -2.15 18.60 -2.23
C TYR A 538 -1.83 17.41 -3.13
N THR A 539 -2.84 16.87 -3.79
CA THR A 539 -2.66 15.95 -4.93
C THR A 539 -3.26 16.61 -6.16
N GLN A 540 -2.44 16.85 -7.17
CA GLN A 540 -2.85 17.41 -8.46
C GLN A 540 -2.51 16.44 -9.58
N ASN A 541 -3.28 16.46 -10.68
CA ASN A 541 -2.89 15.73 -11.87
C ASN A 541 -1.76 16.45 -12.63
N LYS A 542 -1.46 15.97 -13.82
CA LYS A 542 -0.44 16.52 -14.72
C LYS A 542 -0.61 18.01 -14.98
N ASN A 543 -1.85 18.47 -15.26
CA ASN A 543 -2.14 19.87 -15.53
C ASN A 543 -2.23 20.66 -14.21
N LEU A 544 -1.46 21.75 -14.11
CA LEU A 544 -1.43 22.62 -12.94
C LEU A 544 -2.21 23.93 -13.13
N PHE A 545 -2.93 24.14 -14.25
CA PHE A 545 -3.71 25.35 -14.52
C PHE A 545 -5.20 25.17 -14.21
N ASP A 546 -5.67 25.69 -13.07
CA ASP A 546 -7.09 25.61 -12.70
C ASP A 546 -7.99 26.55 -13.52
N THR A 547 -8.57 26.03 -14.61
CA THR A 547 -9.52 26.72 -15.49
C THR A 547 -10.96 26.80 -14.96
N ARG A 548 -11.23 26.37 -13.71
CA ARG A 548 -12.61 26.30 -13.16
C ARG A 548 -13.15 27.67 -12.75
N PHE A 549 -13.34 28.53 -13.74
CA PHE A 549 -13.78 29.92 -13.60
C PHE A 549 -15.28 30.09 -13.31
N GLY A 550 -16.05 28.99 -13.25
CA GLY A 550 -17.49 28.97 -13.02
C GLY A 550 -18.32 29.46 -14.22
N GLU A 551 -19.54 29.88 -13.95
CA GLU A 551 -20.42 30.58 -14.90
C GLU A 551 -20.87 31.91 -14.27
N ARG A 552 -20.43 33.04 -14.84
CA ARG A 552 -20.62 34.40 -14.28
C ARG A 552 -20.25 35.48 -15.29
N THR A 553 -20.82 36.68 -15.17
CA THR A 553 -20.38 37.87 -15.92
C THR A 553 -19.41 38.70 -15.08
N ILE A 554 -18.27 39.08 -15.66
CA ILE A 554 -17.25 39.96 -15.07
C ILE A 554 -16.98 41.10 -16.03
N ASN A 555 -17.15 42.35 -15.59
CA ASN A 555 -16.91 43.57 -16.39
C ASN A 555 -17.45 43.48 -17.84
N GLY A 556 -18.70 43.08 -18.04
CA GLY A 556 -19.33 42.99 -19.37
C GLY A 556 -18.97 41.77 -20.21
N VAL A 557 -18.08 40.88 -19.73
CA VAL A 557 -17.78 39.59 -20.36
C VAL A 557 -18.44 38.47 -19.55
N SER A 558 -19.31 37.71 -20.19
CA SER A 558 -19.81 36.44 -19.67
C SER A 558 -18.74 35.35 -19.82
N VAL A 559 -18.49 34.66 -18.72
CA VAL A 559 -17.51 33.58 -18.57
C VAL A 559 -18.27 32.30 -18.26
N LYS A 560 -17.96 31.21 -18.96
CA LYS A 560 -18.57 29.89 -18.73
C LYS A 560 -17.52 28.80 -18.77
N THR A 561 -17.51 27.92 -17.77
CA THR A 561 -16.64 26.72 -17.73
C THR A 561 -17.42 25.48 -18.14
N TYR A 562 -16.82 24.59 -18.91
CA TYR A 562 -17.42 23.34 -19.37
C TYR A 562 -16.86 22.11 -18.63
N PRO A 563 -17.58 20.98 -18.59
CA PRO A 563 -17.11 19.74 -17.95
C PRO A 563 -15.84 19.14 -18.55
N ASP A 564 -15.43 19.55 -19.76
CA ASP A 564 -14.17 19.15 -20.40
C ASP A 564 -12.97 20.02 -19.99
N GLY A 565 -13.12 20.90 -19.00
CA GLY A 565 -12.07 21.80 -18.51
C GLY A 565 -11.75 22.99 -19.42
N SER A 566 -12.47 23.15 -20.54
CA SER A 566 -12.45 24.39 -21.32
C SER A 566 -13.32 25.48 -20.68
N PHE A 567 -13.08 26.72 -21.10
CA PHE A 567 -13.88 27.88 -20.71
C PHE A 567 -14.17 28.76 -21.94
N GLU A 568 -15.22 29.57 -21.87
CA GLU A 568 -15.66 30.46 -22.93
C GLU A 568 -15.77 31.90 -22.42
N LEU A 569 -15.43 32.86 -23.28
CA LEU A 569 -15.57 34.30 -23.08
C LEU A 569 -16.52 34.88 -24.14
N ASN A 570 -17.53 35.62 -23.71
CA ASN A 570 -18.48 36.27 -24.61
C ASN A 570 -18.86 37.68 -24.11
N GLY A 571 -18.80 38.69 -24.97
CA GLY A 571 -19.08 40.10 -24.64
C GLY A 571 -17.84 41.01 -24.62
N THR A 572 -18.07 42.28 -24.29
CA THR A 572 -17.09 43.38 -24.38
C THR A 572 -16.62 43.82 -22.98
N PRO A 573 -15.31 43.78 -22.67
CA PRO A 573 -14.76 44.31 -21.41
C PRO A 573 -15.11 45.79 -21.15
N THR A 574 -15.77 46.08 -20.04
CA THR A 574 -16.04 47.45 -19.56
C THR A 574 -14.92 47.99 -18.65
N ASN A 575 -14.07 47.10 -18.12
CA ASN A 575 -12.83 47.39 -17.40
C ASN A 575 -11.96 46.11 -17.37
N GLY A 576 -10.66 46.20 -17.10
CA GLY A 576 -9.75 45.04 -17.04
C GLY A 576 -9.98 44.18 -15.80
N PHE A 577 -9.70 42.86 -15.88
CA PHE A 577 -9.91 41.92 -14.78
C PHE A 577 -9.08 40.64 -14.91
N SER A 578 -8.98 39.86 -13.82
CA SER A 578 -8.31 38.55 -13.79
C SER A 578 -9.33 37.41 -13.64
N LEU A 579 -9.20 36.40 -14.49
CA LEU A 579 -9.90 35.11 -14.41
C LEU A 579 -9.12 34.17 -13.50
N THR A 580 -9.63 34.01 -12.28
CA THR A 580 -9.23 32.99 -11.30
C THR A 580 -10.38 31.99 -11.09
N ASN A 581 -10.09 30.79 -10.57
CA ASN A 581 -11.14 29.81 -10.26
C ASN A 581 -12.12 30.34 -9.19
N VAL A 582 -13.35 29.83 -9.17
CA VAL A 582 -14.40 30.29 -8.23
C VAL A 582 -14.20 29.82 -6.79
N PHE A 583 -13.33 28.83 -6.56
CA PHE A 583 -13.10 28.25 -5.23
C PHE A 583 -12.10 29.06 -4.40
N GLY A 584 -11.38 30.01 -5.02
CA GLY A 584 -10.25 30.71 -4.38
C GLY A 584 -9.04 29.80 -4.10
N SER A 585 -9.07 28.54 -4.55
CA SER A 585 -8.01 27.58 -4.31
C SER A 585 -6.80 27.91 -5.19
N LYS A 586 -5.63 28.05 -4.57
CA LYS A 586 -4.35 28.11 -5.29
C LYS A 586 -4.02 26.74 -5.89
N SER A 587 -3.20 26.73 -6.95
CA SER A 587 -2.58 25.52 -7.49
C SER A 587 -1.17 25.37 -6.94
N TYR A 588 -0.78 24.17 -6.53
CA TYR A 588 0.62 23.91 -6.22
C TYR A 588 1.44 23.94 -7.52
N VAL A 589 2.43 24.82 -7.58
CA VAL A 589 3.33 25.03 -8.71
C VAL A 589 4.69 25.44 -8.14
N PRO A 590 5.61 24.48 -7.86
CA PRO A 590 6.86 24.76 -7.15
C PRO A 590 7.81 25.64 -7.99
N SER A 591 8.91 26.11 -7.39
CA SER A 591 9.97 26.81 -8.14
C SER A 591 10.53 25.94 -9.27
N GLY A 592 10.70 26.51 -10.47
CA GLY A 592 11.18 25.78 -11.65
C GLY A 592 10.74 26.39 -12.97
N SER A 593 11.09 25.73 -14.08
CA SER A 593 10.65 26.09 -15.44
C SER A 593 9.43 25.27 -15.85
N TYR A 594 8.48 25.92 -16.53
CA TYR A 594 7.18 25.37 -16.93
C TYR A 594 6.86 25.71 -18.38
N LYS A 595 6.03 24.87 -19.02
CA LYS A 595 5.30 25.21 -20.24
C LYS A 595 3.85 25.55 -19.91
N ILE A 596 3.36 26.65 -20.44
CA ILE A 596 1.93 26.95 -20.59
C ILE A 596 1.57 26.71 -22.05
N LYS A 597 0.66 25.79 -22.32
CA LYS A 597 -0.02 25.64 -23.61
C LYS A 597 -1.42 26.23 -23.49
N ALA A 598 -1.75 27.20 -24.31
CA ALA A 598 -3.10 27.72 -24.48
C ALA A 598 -3.64 27.26 -25.83
N GLU A 599 -4.87 26.76 -25.84
CA GLU A 599 -5.52 26.21 -27.03
C GLU A 599 -6.87 26.89 -27.25
N ILE A 600 -7.16 27.28 -28.48
CA ILE A 600 -8.39 27.96 -28.91
C ILE A 600 -9.26 26.92 -29.63
N ILE A 601 -10.46 26.70 -29.11
CA ILE A 601 -11.36 25.61 -29.54
C ILE A 601 -12.37 26.11 -30.56
N SER A 602 -12.98 27.28 -30.31
CA SER A 602 -14.02 27.86 -31.16
C SER A 602 -14.25 29.34 -30.84
N GLY A 603 -15.11 29.99 -31.64
CA GLY A 603 -15.49 31.40 -31.47
C GLY A 603 -14.60 32.36 -32.24
N SER A 604 -14.79 33.65 -32.00
CA SER A 604 -14.00 34.71 -32.63
C SER A 604 -13.81 35.92 -31.70
N VAL A 605 -13.06 36.91 -32.17
CA VAL A 605 -12.97 38.23 -31.53
C VAL A 605 -13.20 39.34 -32.54
N GLN A 606 -13.62 40.49 -32.04
CA GLN A 606 -13.63 41.75 -32.78
C GLN A 606 -12.66 42.73 -32.10
N LYS A 607 -11.68 43.24 -32.84
CA LYS A 607 -10.77 44.28 -32.34
C LYS A 607 -11.52 45.60 -32.17
N ILE A 608 -11.37 46.24 -31.01
CA ILE A 608 -12.04 47.49 -30.65
C ILE A 608 -11.05 48.65 -30.55
N GLU A 609 -9.83 48.37 -30.08
CA GLU A 609 -8.73 49.32 -29.93
C GLU A 609 -7.63 48.96 -30.95
N PRO A 610 -7.36 49.79 -31.97
CA PRO A 610 -6.36 49.50 -33.01
C PRO A 610 -4.94 49.23 -32.47
N SER A 611 -4.58 49.81 -31.32
CA SER A 611 -3.27 49.60 -30.69
C SER A 611 -3.15 48.27 -29.90
N ALA A 612 -4.23 47.49 -29.75
CA ALA A 612 -4.29 46.31 -28.90
C ALA A 612 -3.45 45.12 -29.41
N LYS A 613 -2.26 44.94 -28.81
CA LYS A 613 -1.27 43.92 -29.22
C LYS A 613 -1.59 42.47 -28.79
N PHE A 614 -2.56 42.26 -27.90
CA PHE A 614 -2.93 40.95 -27.37
C PHE A 614 -4.38 40.91 -26.87
N LEU A 615 -5.00 39.73 -26.89
CA LEU A 615 -6.34 39.44 -26.38
C LEU A 615 -6.31 39.27 -24.87
N CYS A 616 -5.51 38.33 -24.38
CA CYS A 616 -5.46 37.93 -22.98
C CYS A 616 -4.04 37.46 -22.60
N VAL A 617 -3.78 37.39 -21.29
CA VAL A 617 -2.44 37.10 -20.76
C VAL A 617 -2.48 35.99 -19.71
N TYR A 618 -1.82 34.88 -19.99
CA TYR A 618 -1.61 33.78 -19.06
C TYR A 618 -0.41 34.04 -18.16
N THR A 619 -0.57 33.93 -16.85
CA THR A 619 0.52 34.20 -15.89
C THR A 619 0.37 33.37 -14.62
N ILE A 620 1.44 33.29 -13.81
CA ILE A 620 1.53 32.53 -12.56
C ILE A 620 1.90 33.51 -11.44
N GLN A 621 1.01 33.67 -10.46
CA GLN A 621 1.12 34.71 -9.43
C GLN A 621 2.08 34.33 -8.29
N SER A 622 3.41 34.44 -8.49
CA SER A 622 4.42 34.62 -7.42
C SER A 622 5.84 34.85 -7.96
N SER A 623 6.24 36.11 -8.15
CA SER A 623 7.64 36.50 -8.30
C SER A 623 7.85 37.97 -7.90
N SER A 624 9.02 38.30 -7.34
CA SER A 624 9.45 39.69 -7.13
C SER A 624 10.07 40.31 -8.40
N THR A 625 10.54 39.46 -9.32
CA THR A 625 10.82 39.83 -10.72
C THR A 625 9.51 40.03 -11.49
N GLY A 626 9.52 40.88 -12.51
CA GLY A 626 8.34 41.22 -13.32
C GLY A 626 7.62 40.01 -13.94
N SER A 627 6.34 40.22 -14.27
CA SER A 627 5.39 39.16 -14.62
C SER A 627 5.82 38.31 -15.82
N ASN A 628 6.32 37.09 -15.58
CA ASN A 628 6.47 36.08 -16.62
C ASN A 628 5.07 35.74 -17.19
N SER A 629 4.86 36.11 -18.45
CA SER A 629 3.52 36.27 -19.03
C SER A 629 3.45 35.76 -20.47
N GLY A 630 2.48 34.90 -20.77
CA GLY A 630 2.17 34.40 -22.11
C GLY A 630 1.00 35.15 -22.73
N TYR A 631 1.23 35.85 -23.84
CA TYR A 631 0.22 36.69 -24.51
C TYR A 631 -0.43 35.97 -25.70
N ILE A 632 -1.76 35.90 -25.74
CA ILE A 632 -2.52 35.45 -26.93
C ILE A 632 -2.82 36.66 -27.82
N ARG A 633 -2.69 36.50 -29.14
CA ARG A 633 -2.85 37.55 -30.16
C ARG A 633 -3.85 37.08 -31.21
N GLU A 634 -4.41 38.03 -31.94
CA GLU A 634 -5.40 37.79 -33.01
C GLU A 634 -4.87 36.81 -34.08
N ALA A 635 -3.60 36.96 -34.49
CA ALA A 635 -2.94 36.04 -35.42
C ALA A 635 -2.83 34.60 -34.89
N ASP A 636 -2.82 34.40 -33.56
CA ASP A 636 -2.71 33.08 -32.94
C ASP A 636 -4.05 32.29 -32.99
N ILE A 637 -5.17 32.96 -33.33
CA ILE A 637 -6.45 32.29 -33.68
C ILE A 637 -6.35 31.71 -35.10
N VAL A 638 -5.79 32.47 -36.03
CA VAL A 638 -5.81 32.14 -37.47
C VAL A 638 -4.80 31.04 -37.83
N SER A 639 -3.75 30.86 -37.01
CA SER A 639 -2.60 29.99 -37.32
C SER A 639 -2.73 28.53 -36.83
N GLY A 640 -3.93 28.03 -36.54
CA GLY A 640 -4.12 26.65 -36.08
C GLY A 640 -4.09 26.45 -34.57
N ASN A 641 -4.75 27.34 -33.83
CA ASN A 641 -5.37 27.05 -32.52
C ASN A 641 -4.47 26.73 -31.31
N ILE A 642 -3.14 26.67 -31.42
CA ILE A 642 -2.25 26.28 -30.30
C ILE A 642 -1.12 27.30 -30.11
N LYS A 643 -0.86 27.70 -28.86
CA LYS A 643 0.33 28.47 -28.51
C LYS A 643 0.98 28.01 -27.20
N GLU A 644 2.29 27.78 -27.25
CA GLU A 644 3.11 27.48 -26.08
C GLU A 644 3.96 28.67 -25.64
N PHE A 645 4.17 28.76 -24.33
CA PHE A 645 5.05 29.73 -23.68
C PHE A 645 5.87 29.02 -22.59
N THR A 646 7.15 29.33 -22.48
CA THR A 646 7.94 28.97 -21.30
C THR A 646 7.75 30.01 -20.21
N ASN A 647 7.52 29.56 -18.97
CA ASN A 647 7.42 30.39 -17.78
C ASN A 647 8.42 29.88 -16.73
N THR A 648 8.88 30.74 -15.82
CA THR A 648 9.79 30.33 -14.74
C THR A 648 9.32 30.92 -13.41
N VAL A 649 9.09 30.04 -12.44
CA VAL A 649 8.72 30.38 -11.06
C VAL A 649 10.00 30.48 -10.24
N ASN A 650 10.42 31.71 -9.92
CA ASN A 650 11.64 32.03 -9.19
C ASN A 650 11.31 32.60 -7.80
N ASN A 651 12.02 32.13 -6.77
CA ASN A 651 11.92 32.59 -5.37
C ASN A 651 10.46 32.89 -4.92
N PRO A 652 9.53 31.92 -5.03
CA PRO A 652 8.14 32.15 -4.68
C PRO A 652 8.00 32.41 -3.17
N LYS A 653 7.20 33.41 -2.78
CA LYS A 653 6.97 33.73 -1.34
C LYS A 653 6.21 32.64 -0.58
N THR A 654 5.55 31.74 -1.31
CA THR A 654 4.86 30.54 -0.81
C THR A 654 4.91 29.50 -1.93
N ASP A 655 5.09 28.22 -1.62
CA ASP A 655 5.17 27.14 -2.62
C ASP A 655 3.88 26.94 -3.46
N ILE A 656 2.79 27.60 -3.07
CA ILE A 656 1.46 27.51 -3.69
C ILE A 656 1.13 28.82 -4.40
N ASN A 657 0.81 28.73 -5.69
CA ASN A 657 0.70 29.86 -6.62
C ASN A 657 -0.68 29.93 -7.28
N THR A 658 -1.03 31.07 -7.87
CA THR A 658 -2.29 31.23 -8.61
C THR A 658 -2.00 31.41 -10.10
N PRO A 659 -2.13 30.39 -10.94
CA PRO A 659 -2.27 30.58 -12.38
C PRO A 659 -3.57 31.35 -12.67
N TYR A 660 -3.51 32.38 -13.50
CA TYR A 660 -4.68 33.16 -13.89
C TYR A 660 -4.56 33.72 -15.31
N ILE A 661 -5.69 34.16 -15.87
CA ILE A 661 -5.75 34.80 -17.18
C ILE A 661 -6.19 36.25 -17.00
N TRP A 662 -5.35 37.21 -17.38
CA TRP A 662 -5.71 38.63 -17.37
C TRP A 662 -6.43 39.02 -18.66
N ILE A 663 -7.56 39.71 -18.53
CA ILE A 663 -8.34 40.32 -19.61
C ILE A 663 -8.03 41.83 -19.59
N PRO A 664 -7.38 42.36 -20.64
CA PRO A 664 -6.92 43.75 -20.72
C PRO A 664 -8.01 44.73 -21.13
N TYR A 665 -7.75 45.99 -20.81
CA TYR A 665 -8.60 47.13 -21.12
C TYR A 665 -7.72 48.38 -21.21
N HIS A 666 -8.00 49.28 -22.16
CA HIS A 666 -7.26 50.52 -22.30
C HIS A 666 -7.75 51.53 -21.26
N ILE A 667 -7.01 51.68 -20.16
CA ILE A 667 -7.38 52.54 -19.02
C ILE A 667 -7.54 54.00 -19.46
N GLU A 668 -6.59 54.52 -20.25
CA GLU A 668 -6.58 55.92 -20.73
C GLU A 668 -7.71 56.19 -21.74
N ASN A 669 -7.78 55.43 -22.84
CA ASN A 669 -8.82 55.55 -23.87
C ASN A 669 -10.22 55.10 -23.42
N LYS A 670 -10.34 54.46 -22.24
CA LYS A 670 -11.56 53.87 -21.66
C LYS A 670 -12.30 52.93 -22.63
N LYS A 671 -11.56 51.98 -23.22
CA LYS A 671 -12.06 51.02 -24.21
C LYS A 671 -11.54 49.60 -24.00
N ALA A 672 -12.36 48.61 -24.36
CA ALA A 672 -11.90 47.24 -24.53
C ALA A 672 -10.79 47.15 -25.57
N PHE A 673 -9.87 46.19 -25.41
CA PHE A 673 -8.95 45.81 -26.47
C PHE A 673 -9.67 45.03 -27.59
N TYR A 674 -10.42 43.99 -27.19
CA TYR A 674 -11.22 43.13 -28.06
C TYR A 674 -12.59 42.88 -27.40
N SER A 675 -13.62 42.69 -28.22
CA SER A 675 -14.85 41.98 -27.83
C SER A 675 -14.69 40.48 -28.15
N TYR A 676 -15.25 39.62 -27.32
CA TYR A 676 -15.21 38.17 -27.46
C TYR A 676 -16.56 37.65 -27.97
N ASN A 677 -16.56 36.79 -28.98
CA ASN A 677 -17.76 36.18 -29.54
C ASN A 677 -17.69 34.66 -29.33
N ASN A 678 -18.21 34.19 -28.19
CA ASN A 678 -18.13 32.79 -27.73
C ASN A 678 -16.71 32.19 -27.87
N LEU A 679 -15.67 32.97 -27.53
CA LEU A 679 -14.27 32.54 -27.65
C LEU A 679 -13.99 31.46 -26.61
N ARG A 680 -13.99 30.20 -27.05
CA ARG A 680 -13.79 29.02 -26.22
C ARG A 680 -12.34 28.57 -26.27
N MET A 681 -11.74 28.38 -25.11
CA MET A 681 -10.32 28.11 -24.91
C MET A 681 -10.11 27.06 -23.83
N ARG A 682 -8.91 26.45 -23.79
CA ARG A 682 -8.44 25.61 -22.68
C ARG A 682 -6.94 25.83 -22.44
N ALA A 683 -6.44 25.37 -21.30
CA ALA A 683 -5.06 25.62 -20.89
C ALA A 683 -4.43 24.43 -20.18
N THR A 684 -3.16 24.17 -20.49
CA THR A 684 -2.30 23.18 -19.84
C THR A 684 -1.07 23.87 -19.25
N LEU A 685 -0.82 23.73 -17.95
CA LEU A 685 0.44 24.10 -17.30
C LEU A 685 1.14 22.83 -16.83
N VAL A 686 2.37 22.60 -17.30
CA VAL A 686 3.22 21.44 -16.92
C VAL A 686 4.66 21.88 -16.71
N PRO A 687 5.47 21.15 -15.91
CA PRO A 687 6.92 21.35 -15.88
C PRO A 687 7.55 21.29 -17.28
N ASN A 688 8.59 22.09 -17.51
CA ASN A 688 9.23 22.16 -18.82
C ASN A 688 9.94 20.85 -19.15
N GLY A 689 9.81 20.40 -20.41
CA GLY A 689 10.22 19.05 -20.84
C GLY A 689 9.09 18.01 -20.81
N GLU A 690 7.95 18.29 -20.16
CA GLU A 690 6.78 17.40 -20.22
C GLU A 690 5.93 17.62 -21.48
N ASN A 691 5.27 16.54 -21.91
CA ASN A 691 4.23 16.60 -22.95
C ASN A 691 3.11 17.56 -22.52
N THR A 692 2.69 18.48 -23.40
CA THR A 692 1.67 19.50 -23.15
C THR A 692 0.25 19.12 -23.55
N ASP A 693 0.02 17.85 -23.95
CA ASP A 693 -1.30 17.29 -24.22
C ASP A 693 -2.29 17.58 -23.08
N PHE A 694 -3.48 18.02 -23.48
CA PHE A 694 -4.48 18.55 -22.59
C PHE A 694 -5.15 17.45 -21.76
N VAL A 695 -5.17 17.69 -20.45
CA VAL A 695 -6.06 17.04 -19.49
C VAL A 695 -6.74 18.12 -18.65
N GLU A 696 -8.00 17.93 -18.32
CA GLU A 696 -8.72 18.78 -17.36
C GLU A 696 -7.95 18.90 -16.03
N PHE A 697 -7.99 20.06 -15.40
CA PHE A 697 -7.35 20.27 -14.09
C PHE A 697 -8.10 19.52 -13.00
N LYS A 698 -7.39 18.65 -12.27
CA LYS A 698 -7.93 17.92 -11.12
C LYS A 698 -7.01 18.11 -9.92
N ASN A 699 -7.59 18.56 -8.81
CA ASN A 699 -6.94 18.63 -7.51
C ASN A 699 -7.79 17.98 -6.41
N ASN A 700 -7.10 17.59 -5.34
CA ASN A 700 -7.65 17.37 -4.02
C ASN A 700 -6.68 18.00 -3.02
N SER A 701 -7.19 18.52 -1.92
CA SER A 701 -6.40 19.22 -0.90
C SER A 701 -6.95 18.91 0.48
N LEU A 702 -6.10 18.51 1.40
CA LEU A 702 -6.52 18.04 2.71
C LEU A 702 -5.54 18.47 3.79
N SER A 703 -6.05 19.22 4.76
CA SER A 703 -5.35 19.59 5.98
C SER A 703 -5.54 18.54 7.09
N ALA A 704 -4.52 18.37 7.92
CA ALA A 704 -4.54 17.53 9.11
C ALA A 704 -3.75 18.20 10.25
N SER A 705 -4.35 18.24 11.44
CA SER A 705 -3.70 18.65 12.68
C SER A 705 -2.83 17.50 13.20
N LEU A 706 -1.53 17.58 12.93
CA LEU A 706 -0.57 16.57 13.37
C LEU A 706 0.02 16.93 14.76
N PRO A 707 0.23 15.92 15.64
CA PRO A 707 1.18 16.02 16.75
C PRO A 707 2.52 16.59 16.29
N MET A 708 3.17 17.41 17.13
CA MET A 708 4.36 18.17 16.71
C MET A 708 5.57 17.26 16.44
N LEU A 709 6.05 17.27 15.19
CA LEU A 709 7.13 16.43 14.68
C LEU A 709 8.40 17.26 14.47
N HIS A 710 9.48 16.87 15.14
CA HIS A 710 10.77 17.55 15.11
C HIS A 710 11.83 16.76 14.32
N LYS A 711 12.98 17.41 14.08
CA LYS A 711 14.19 16.80 13.55
C LYS A 711 15.40 17.33 14.31
N VAL A 712 16.31 16.46 14.73
CA VAL A 712 17.60 16.84 15.32
C VAL A 712 18.70 16.04 14.64
N GLY A 713 19.55 16.71 13.87
CA GLY A 713 20.51 16.03 12.98
C GLY A 713 19.82 15.03 12.04
N ASN A 714 20.13 13.75 12.22
CA ASN A 714 19.52 12.62 11.48
C ASN A 714 18.28 12.02 12.17
N TYR A 715 17.97 12.42 13.40
CA TYR A 715 16.87 11.87 14.20
C TYR A 715 15.60 12.65 13.90
N GLN A 716 14.68 12.02 13.16
CA GLN A 716 13.52 12.69 12.59
C GLN A 716 12.25 11.99 13.06
N ASP A 717 11.38 12.70 13.79
CA ASP A 717 10.05 12.16 14.14
C ASP A 717 9.25 11.88 12.86
N ARG A 718 8.34 10.91 12.91
CA ARG A 718 7.45 10.62 11.77
C ARG A 718 6.09 10.09 12.19
N ILE A 719 5.09 10.41 11.38
CA ILE A 719 3.76 9.77 11.41
C ILE A 719 3.65 8.91 10.17
N TYR A 720 3.38 7.61 10.34
CA TYR A 720 3.38 6.64 9.24
C TYR A 720 2.25 5.62 9.34
N THR A 721 1.86 5.06 8.20
CA THR A 721 0.94 3.92 8.15
C THR A 721 1.64 2.59 8.16
N LYS A 722 1.15 1.64 8.95
CA LYS A 722 1.48 0.21 8.88
C LYS A 722 0.22 -0.61 9.16
N ASP A 723 -0.01 -1.67 8.40
CA ASP A 723 -1.12 -2.62 8.59
C ASP A 723 -2.52 -1.95 8.72
N ASN A 724 -2.78 -0.95 7.86
CA ASN A 724 -3.96 -0.05 7.87
C ASN A 724 -4.17 0.80 9.14
N ARG A 725 -3.19 0.85 10.04
CA ARG A 725 -3.18 1.68 11.25
C ARG A 725 -2.16 2.82 11.11
N TRP A 726 -2.31 3.83 11.96
CA TRP A 726 -1.45 5.01 12.00
C TRP A 726 -0.58 5.00 13.26
N TYR A 727 0.70 5.31 13.10
CA TYR A 727 1.68 5.31 14.18
C TYR A 727 2.44 6.64 14.20
N LEU A 728 2.68 7.16 15.41
CA LEU A 728 3.63 8.22 15.69
C LEU A 728 4.91 7.58 16.21
N GLU A 729 6.02 7.72 15.49
CA GLU A 729 7.36 7.39 15.96
C GLU A 729 8.09 8.68 16.34
N LYS A 730 8.42 8.80 17.62
CA LYS A 730 9.28 9.86 18.16
C LYS A 730 10.72 9.37 18.13
N ASN A 731 11.57 10.10 17.41
CA ASN A 731 13.04 9.97 17.45
C ASN A 731 13.68 11.11 18.25
N THR A 732 12.86 12.05 18.73
CA THR A 732 13.24 13.20 19.55
C THR A 732 12.39 13.29 20.82
N ALA A 733 12.92 13.92 21.86
CA ALA A 733 12.17 14.27 23.06
C ALA A 733 12.52 15.69 23.52
N THR A 734 11.63 16.28 24.34
CA THR A 734 11.88 17.56 24.99
C THR A 734 12.08 17.41 26.49
N LYS A 735 12.94 18.27 27.06
CA LYS A 735 13.27 18.31 28.48
C LYS A 735 13.40 19.75 28.95
N ILE A 736 12.52 20.17 29.85
CA ILE A 736 12.62 21.50 30.50
C ILE A 736 13.66 21.44 31.62
N LEU A 737 14.54 22.45 31.65
CA LEU A 737 15.48 22.73 32.74
C LEU A 737 15.08 24.03 33.45
N ASN A 738 15.08 24.03 34.78
CA ASN A 738 14.59 25.12 35.63
C ASN A 738 15.54 25.47 36.80
N GLY A 739 16.76 24.91 36.81
CA GLY A 739 17.76 25.13 37.85
C GLY A 739 17.65 24.17 39.03
N SER A 740 16.64 23.31 39.10
CA SER A 740 16.56 22.26 40.13
C SER A 740 17.57 21.12 39.93
N GLU A 741 18.14 20.98 38.74
CA GLU A 741 18.92 19.81 38.32
C GLU A 741 20.33 19.79 38.94
N ASN A 742 21.08 18.71 38.70
CA ASN A 742 22.49 18.65 39.07
C ASN A 742 23.35 19.34 37.99
N TRP A 743 24.15 20.34 38.40
CA TRP A 743 24.93 21.20 37.52
C TRP A 743 26.37 21.32 38.01
N ILE A 744 27.32 21.19 37.10
CA ILE A 744 28.74 21.51 37.33
C ILE A 744 29.18 22.66 36.41
N LYS A 745 30.14 23.49 36.87
CA LYS A 745 30.89 24.41 35.99
C LYS A 745 32.21 23.74 35.59
N THR A 746 32.63 23.91 34.35
CA THR A 746 33.96 23.50 33.88
C THR A 746 35.06 24.43 34.40
N ALA A 747 36.32 24.00 34.27
CA ALA A 747 37.50 24.85 34.50
C ALA A 747 37.95 25.64 33.24
N GLU A 748 37.16 25.62 32.17
CA GLU A 748 37.33 26.44 30.95
C GLU A 748 37.16 27.95 31.30
N LEU A 749 37.74 28.87 30.52
CA LEU A 749 37.68 30.31 30.78
C LEU A 749 36.28 30.88 30.52
N GLU A 750 35.65 30.34 29.48
CA GLU A 750 34.24 30.44 29.15
C GLU A 750 33.41 29.80 30.26
N ASN A 751 32.29 30.43 30.67
CA ASN A 751 31.43 29.85 31.69
C ASN A 751 30.55 28.74 31.08
N ILE A 752 31.17 27.57 30.87
CA ILE A 752 30.50 26.36 30.44
C ILE A 752 29.99 25.61 31.67
N PHE A 753 28.70 25.30 31.64
CA PHE A 753 27.99 24.56 32.66
C PHE A 753 27.44 23.27 32.05
N ILE A 754 27.49 22.18 32.79
CA ILE A 754 27.02 20.86 32.34
C ILE A 754 25.93 20.38 33.30
N CYS A 755 24.72 20.19 32.78
CA CYS A 755 23.60 19.57 33.46
C CYS A 755 23.75 18.05 33.34
N GLN A 756 23.88 17.35 34.47
CA GLN A 756 24.27 15.94 34.49
C GLN A 756 23.08 14.98 34.52
N ASN A 757 23.17 13.89 33.75
CA ASN A 757 22.22 12.77 33.73
C ASN A 757 20.75 13.18 33.58
N ILE A 758 20.50 14.07 32.61
CA ILE A 758 19.23 14.79 32.46
C ILE A 758 18.44 14.43 31.18
N ILE A 759 19.10 13.79 30.21
CA ILE A 759 18.54 13.23 28.97
C ILE A 759 19.08 11.81 28.71
N ASN A 760 18.60 11.17 27.64
CA ASN A 760 19.05 9.83 27.20
C ASN A 760 19.19 9.82 25.67
N ALA A 761 20.23 10.48 25.16
CA ALA A 761 20.51 10.58 23.73
C ALA A 761 21.35 9.42 23.20
N THR A 762 21.45 9.33 21.88
CA THR A 762 22.12 8.25 21.14
C THR A 762 23.64 8.19 21.27
N LYS A 763 24.31 9.34 21.47
CA LYS A 763 25.78 9.46 21.48
C LYS A 763 26.22 10.77 22.14
N ASN A 764 27.49 10.80 22.55
CA ASN A 764 28.20 12.04 22.90
C ASN A 764 28.29 12.96 21.66
N TYR A 765 28.19 14.28 21.85
CA TYR A 765 28.23 15.30 20.80
C TYR A 765 27.20 15.14 19.67
N ASP A 766 25.99 14.66 19.97
CA ASP A 766 24.85 14.84 19.06
C ASP A 766 24.36 16.30 19.06
N ASP A 767 23.64 16.67 18.00
CA ASP A 767 22.91 17.94 17.95
C ASP A 767 21.79 17.99 19.00
N ALA A 768 21.45 19.19 19.44
CA ALA A 768 20.24 19.51 20.21
C ALA A 768 19.73 20.91 19.82
N TYR A 769 18.53 21.30 20.23
CA TYR A 769 18.09 22.70 20.20
C TYR A 769 17.66 23.16 21.59
N PHE A 770 17.87 24.43 21.91
CA PHE A 770 17.56 25.00 23.23
C PHE A 770 16.60 26.20 23.08
N SER A 771 15.62 26.31 23.97
CA SER A 771 14.61 27.37 23.84
C SER A 771 15.03 28.74 24.40
N HIS A 772 16.33 28.95 24.62
CA HIS A 772 16.88 30.15 25.27
C HIS A 772 18.34 30.48 24.89
N PHE A 773 18.95 29.83 23.89
CA PHE A 773 20.14 30.32 23.16
C PHE A 773 20.49 29.46 21.94
N SER A 774 21.06 30.07 20.90
CA SER A 774 21.89 29.34 19.92
C SER A 774 23.30 29.17 20.49
N ASN A 775 23.93 28.01 20.32
CA ASN A 775 25.26 27.76 20.88
C ASN A 775 26.36 28.39 20.00
N ILE A 776 26.99 29.47 20.46
CA ILE A 776 27.91 30.29 19.66
C ILE A 776 29.34 29.69 19.67
N LYS A 777 29.47 28.46 19.15
CA LYS A 777 30.70 27.67 18.86
C LYS A 777 31.94 27.98 19.71
N ARG A 778 32.49 26.95 20.38
CA ARG A 778 33.33 25.98 19.64
C ARG A 778 33.35 24.56 20.25
N TYR A 779 33.53 23.59 19.36
CA TYR A 779 33.81 22.16 19.59
C TYR A 779 32.72 21.27 20.24
N PRO A 780 32.12 20.32 19.49
CA PRO A 780 32.18 20.07 18.03
C PRO A 780 30.82 20.23 17.33
N ASN A 781 30.03 21.22 17.76
CA ASN A 781 28.74 21.55 17.14
C ASN A 781 28.90 22.12 15.72
N ILE A 782 28.09 21.64 14.77
CA ILE A 782 28.22 21.96 13.33
C ILE A 782 27.40 23.19 12.90
N ASP A 783 26.22 23.41 13.50
CA ASP A 783 25.37 24.59 13.28
C ASP A 783 24.88 25.16 14.63
N LYS A 784 23.80 25.97 14.65
CA LYS A 784 23.17 26.63 15.82
C LYS A 784 22.51 25.66 16.82
N THR A 785 23.21 24.58 17.19
CA THR A 785 22.68 23.48 18.00
C THR A 785 23.25 23.49 19.41
N GLY A 786 22.46 23.11 20.40
CA GLY A 786 22.93 22.81 21.75
C GLY A 786 23.88 21.62 21.78
N ALA A 787 24.76 21.55 22.80
CA ALA A 787 25.77 20.49 22.90
C ALA A 787 25.35 19.40 23.90
N ILE A 788 25.25 18.16 23.43
CA ILE A 788 25.17 16.97 24.30
C ILE A 788 26.60 16.54 24.65
N ARG A 789 26.89 16.31 25.95
CA ARG A 789 28.23 15.96 26.45
C ARG A 789 28.23 14.67 27.28
N GLY A 790 29.39 14.01 27.32
CA GLY A 790 29.66 12.79 28.09
C GLY A 790 29.30 11.52 27.32
N ASP A 791 30.09 10.47 27.53
CA ASP A 791 30.18 9.33 26.59
C ASP A 791 28.88 8.53 26.42
N ASN A 792 28.00 8.59 27.43
CA ASN A 792 26.70 7.95 27.44
C ASN A 792 25.56 8.81 26.85
N GLY A 793 25.83 10.04 26.36
CA GLY A 793 24.82 10.93 25.77
C GLY A 793 23.80 11.49 26.78
N THR A 794 24.13 11.51 28.09
CA THR A 794 23.16 11.82 29.16
C THR A 794 23.18 13.27 29.66
N ASN A 795 24.19 14.08 29.29
CA ASN A 795 24.40 15.42 29.85
C ASN A 795 24.23 16.50 28.78
N VAL A 796 23.85 17.71 29.22
CA VAL A 796 23.62 18.86 28.33
C VAL A 796 24.54 20.01 28.74
N ALA A 797 25.25 20.61 27.78
CA ALA A 797 26.20 21.68 28.02
C ALA A 797 25.68 23.05 27.55
N PHE A 798 25.88 24.04 28.43
CA PHE A 798 25.43 25.42 28.35
C PHE A 798 26.66 26.33 28.36
N CYS A 799 26.74 27.34 27.50
CA CYS A 799 27.82 28.33 27.53
C CYS A 799 27.23 29.72 27.73
N MET A 800 27.53 30.36 28.87
CA MET A 800 26.94 31.65 29.26
C MET A 800 28.04 32.70 29.39
N SER A 801 27.99 33.79 28.61
CA SER A 801 28.99 34.86 28.70
C SER A 801 28.94 35.60 30.05
N ASN A 802 27.73 35.82 30.57
CA ASN A 802 27.50 36.77 31.67
C ASN A 802 27.39 36.10 33.05
N ILE A 803 27.03 34.81 33.11
CA ILE A 803 26.81 34.06 34.35
C ILE A 803 28.09 33.31 34.73
N ARG A 804 28.67 33.61 35.90
CA ARG A 804 30.02 33.14 36.28
C ARG A 804 30.06 31.92 37.19
N ASP A 805 28.95 31.56 37.84
CA ASP A 805 28.85 30.49 38.81
C ASP A 805 27.50 29.73 38.76
N ILE A 806 27.42 28.62 39.49
CA ILE A 806 26.27 27.70 39.46
C ILE A 806 25.04 28.29 40.17
N ALA A 807 25.20 29.16 41.17
CA ALA A 807 24.07 29.78 41.86
C ALA A 807 23.40 30.82 40.95
N GLY A 808 24.20 31.67 40.28
CA GLY A 808 23.73 32.57 39.23
C GLY A 808 23.01 31.83 38.11
N LEU A 809 23.54 30.69 37.66
CA LEU A 809 22.89 29.85 36.64
C LEU A 809 21.55 29.32 37.11
N LYS A 810 21.47 28.75 38.32
CA LYS A 810 20.22 28.19 38.86
C LYS A 810 19.15 29.26 39.05
N ASN A 811 19.52 30.45 39.54
CA ASN A 811 18.62 31.59 39.67
C ASN A 811 18.09 32.05 38.30
N TRP A 812 18.98 32.15 37.30
CA TRP A 812 18.57 32.51 35.94
C TRP A 812 17.65 31.44 35.32
N LEU A 813 17.98 30.15 35.42
CA LEU A 813 17.14 29.06 34.90
C LEU A 813 15.75 29.01 35.55
N ASN A 814 15.65 29.34 36.84
CA ASN A 814 14.37 29.39 37.55
C ASN A 814 13.42 30.45 36.97
N GLN A 815 13.97 31.55 36.45
CA GLN A 815 13.25 32.64 35.79
C GLN A 815 13.13 32.45 34.27
N ASN A 816 13.98 31.60 33.66
CA ASN A 816 14.14 31.42 32.22
C ASN A 816 14.20 29.92 31.87
N ASN A 817 13.09 29.20 32.09
CA ASN A 817 12.98 27.75 31.90
C ASN A 817 13.42 27.32 30.48
N VAL A 818 14.52 26.57 30.35
CA VAL A 818 15.07 26.18 29.05
C VAL A 818 14.54 24.83 28.62
N THR A 819 13.75 24.80 27.55
CA THR A 819 13.39 23.55 26.86
C THR A 819 14.56 23.11 25.99
N VAL A 820 15.13 21.96 26.30
CA VAL A 820 16.03 21.21 25.43
C VAL A 820 15.18 20.32 24.52
N LEU A 821 15.48 20.28 23.22
CA LEU A 821 15.03 19.27 22.27
C LEU A 821 16.24 18.42 21.88
N ASN A 822 16.20 17.12 22.13
CA ASN A 822 17.31 16.19 21.91
C ASN A 822 16.84 14.94 21.14
N PRO A 823 17.74 14.25 20.41
CA PRO A 823 17.48 12.89 19.96
C PRO A 823 17.38 11.93 21.15
N ILE A 824 16.68 10.81 20.98
CA ILE A 824 16.59 9.76 22.00
C ILE A 824 17.26 8.47 21.55
N ASN A 825 17.87 7.75 22.50
CA ASN A 825 18.62 6.52 22.27
C ASN A 825 17.83 5.46 21.49
N GLN A 826 16.54 5.28 21.81
CA GLN A 826 15.65 4.32 21.14
C GLN A 826 14.35 5.01 20.70
N PRO A 827 13.84 4.76 19.48
CA PRO A 827 12.58 5.34 19.00
C PRO A 827 11.38 4.91 19.85
N ILE A 828 10.45 5.82 20.11
CA ILE A 828 9.19 5.52 20.82
C ILE A 828 8.04 5.55 19.81
N THR A 829 7.44 4.40 19.56
CA THR A 829 6.34 4.23 18.59
C THR A 829 5.01 3.99 19.29
N THR A 830 4.02 4.84 19.03
CA THR A 830 2.67 4.81 19.62
C THR A 830 1.61 4.75 18.53
N GLU A 831 0.57 3.91 18.67
CA GLU A 831 -0.58 3.90 17.75
C GLU A 831 -1.44 5.15 17.95
N ILE A 832 -1.80 5.83 16.86
CA ILE A 832 -2.61 7.06 16.89
C ILE A 832 -4.09 6.68 16.96
N THR A 833 -4.60 6.62 18.19
CA THR A 833 -5.99 6.22 18.49
C THR A 833 -6.95 7.39 18.68
N ASP A 834 -6.47 8.63 18.74
CA ASP A 834 -7.32 9.82 18.88
C ASP A 834 -8.34 9.92 17.72
N PRO A 835 -9.65 10.00 17.98
CA PRO A 835 -10.66 9.97 16.90
C PRO A 835 -10.59 11.15 15.92
N ALA A 836 -10.18 12.34 16.36
CA ALA A 836 -10.14 13.53 15.51
C ALA A 836 -8.94 13.50 14.57
N VAL A 837 -7.73 13.30 15.12
CA VAL A 837 -6.49 13.13 14.34
C VAL A 837 -6.62 11.92 13.42
N LEU A 838 -7.14 10.79 13.90
CA LEU A 838 -7.34 9.60 13.09
C LEU A 838 -8.37 9.80 11.96
N ALA A 839 -9.39 10.63 12.15
CA ALA A 839 -10.34 10.97 11.09
C ALA A 839 -9.70 11.82 9.98
N GLU A 840 -8.78 12.73 10.31
CA GLU A 840 -8.02 13.50 9.33
C GLU A 840 -6.97 12.62 8.62
N LEU A 841 -6.19 11.85 9.38
CA LEU A 841 -5.21 10.90 8.86
C LEU A 841 -5.84 9.83 7.94
N LYS A 842 -7.05 9.33 8.24
CA LYS A 842 -7.79 8.40 7.36
C LYS A 842 -8.22 9.05 6.04
N LYS A 843 -8.54 10.35 6.02
CA LYS A 843 -8.83 11.06 4.75
C LYS A 843 -7.58 11.16 3.87
N LEU A 844 -6.36 11.28 4.46
CA LEU A 844 -5.11 11.28 3.70
C LEU A 844 -4.88 9.94 2.99
N MET A 845 -5.22 8.82 3.64
CA MET A 845 -5.23 7.49 3.00
C MET A 845 -6.36 7.29 1.99
N GLY A 846 -7.41 8.11 2.05
CA GLY A 846 -8.48 8.17 1.06
C GLY A 846 -8.11 8.92 -0.22
N MET A 847 -6.94 9.59 -0.28
CA MET A 847 -6.49 10.29 -1.48
C MET A 847 -6.28 9.32 -2.64
N ARG A 848 -6.69 9.77 -3.83
CA ARG A 848 -6.45 9.08 -5.09
C ARG A 848 -5.52 9.90 -5.96
N THR A 849 -4.53 9.20 -6.49
CA THR A 849 -3.76 9.57 -7.67
C THR A 849 -4.66 9.62 -8.91
N TYR A 850 -4.18 10.31 -9.94
CA TYR A 850 -4.85 10.47 -11.23
C TYR A 850 -4.22 9.58 -12.31
N ASP A 851 -4.92 9.45 -13.44
CA ASP A 851 -4.41 8.76 -14.63
C ASP A 851 -3.24 9.56 -15.25
N GLY A 852 -2.19 8.86 -15.69
CA GLY A 852 -0.93 9.48 -16.13
C GLY A 852 -0.07 9.96 -14.96
N THR A 853 0.08 11.28 -14.81
CA THR A 853 0.95 11.89 -13.79
C THR A 853 0.15 12.43 -12.61
N THR A 854 0.57 12.07 -11.40
CA THR A 854 0.15 12.76 -10.16
C THR A 854 1.33 13.54 -9.56
N ASN A 855 1.10 14.80 -9.26
CA ASN A 855 1.98 15.65 -8.47
C ASN A 855 1.43 15.68 -7.04
N ILE A 856 2.22 15.27 -6.05
CA ILE A 856 1.88 15.32 -4.62
C ILE A 856 2.84 16.29 -3.94
N SER A 857 2.31 17.22 -3.15
CA SER A 857 3.09 18.13 -2.34
C SER A 857 2.52 18.28 -0.94
N ILE A 858 3.37 18.68 0.00
CA ILE A 858 2.98 18.93 1.40
C ILE A 858 3.51 20.27 1.87
N THR A 859 2.72 20.98 2.69
CA THR A 859 3.08 22.26 3.31
C THR A 859 2.69 22.24 4.78
N GLY A 860 3.57 22.70 5.67
CA GLY A 860 3.25 22.93 7.09
C GLY A 860 2.78 24.37 7.35
N THR A 861 2.34 24.67 8.57
CA THR A 861 2.01 26.05 8.97
C THR A 861 3.25 26.91 9.22
N ASP A 862 4.32 26.31 9.75
CA ASP A 862 5.62 26.97 9.99
C ASP A 862 6.72 26.38 9.13
N LEU A 863 6.90 25.06 9.27
CA LEU A 863 7.97 24.31 8.64
C LEU A 863 7.36 23.31 7.67
N THR A 864 7.81 23.35 6.41
CA THR A 864 7.43 22.35 5.43
C THR A 864 8.02 20.99 5.83
N PRO A 865 7.19 19.95 6.01
CA PRO A 865 7.65 18.59 6.28
C PRO A 865 8.11 17.89 5.00
N GLU A 866 8.77 16.75 5.16
CA GLU A 866 8.99 15.81 4.06
C GLU A 866 7.90 14.73 4.08
N ILE A 867 7.55 14.21 2.91
CA ILE A 867 6.57 13.14 2.70
C ILE A 867 7.22 11.98 1.92
N LYS A 868 6.76 10.75 2.19
CA LYS A 868 7.03 9.55 1.40
C LYS A 868 5.72 8.78 1.21
N VAL A 869 5.47 8.23 0.02
CA VAL A 869 4.20 7.55 -0.31
C VAL A 869 4.41 6.16 -0.91
N LYS A 870 3.46 5.27 -0.68
CA LYS A 870 3.33 3.97 -1.36
C LYS A 870 1.95 3.89 -1.99
N TYR A 871 1.84 3.37 -3.21
CA TYR A 871 0.61 3.44 -4.01
C TYR A 871 0.40 2.16 -4.83
N MET A 872 -0.80 2.01 -5.37
CA MET A 872 -1.16 0.96 -6.30
C MET A 872 -1.13 1.53 -7.72
N ARG A 873 -0.21 1.03 -8.56
CA ARG A 873 -0.22 1.28 -10.00
C ARG A 873 -1.47 0.65 -10.61
N LYS A 874 -1.97 1.23 -11.69
CA LYS A 874 -3.01 0.68 -12.54
C LYS A 874 -2.41 -0.52 -13.30
N ILE A 875 -3.04 -1.69 -13.17
CA ILE A 875 -2.86 -2.79 -14.12
C ILE A 875 -3.54 -2.34 -15.42
N ASN A 876 -2.89 -2.56 -16.56
CA ASN A 876 -3.41 -2.17 -17.88
C ASN A 876 -4.34 -3.23 -18.48
#